data_AF-A0A0M5IRB6-F1
#
_entry.id   AF-A0A0M5IRB6-F1
#
_cell.length_a   1.000
_cell.length_b   1.000
_cell.length_c   1.000
_cell.angle_alpha   90.00
_cell.angle_beta   90.00
_cell.angle_gamma   90.00
#
_symmetry.space_group_name_H-M   'P 1'
#
loop_
_entity.id
_entity.type
_entity.pdbx_description
1 polymer ?
#
loop_
_entity_poly.entity_id
_entity_poly.type
_entity_poly.pdbx_seq_one_letter_code
_entity_poly.pdbx_strand_id
1 'polypeptide(L)'
;MPDQGGERAAGSDALTAVIGALNGAGEDLDAVSLAELLWLSARMPRRAGAAPGGGSGGADPATSDDLRERLPDWDGEGRPVYQSAEDGEGATLAAREVTVPRASALPDARQLASALRPLGRPWRNGRSQQLDVDATVSDYARSGELVPAFRPGPERWFDLTVVVDRSPTMAVWDATVDELLKVLATSGVFRTLRTAGIDSGKGGEPLTGGPPPGRRRDGASTTGHSRRLLLVVSDCVSGGDAVWDLLRRSSAVTPTVLVNPLPPQIWRQSGLDLPAVRVSPPPTAGSPNVRLRYLVPPLLDTLPDTLRGRRHTWVPVPVVALSPHSVARWTRMLMRGDPAGCQAVLVPEPGIIPRPPAPRCAPPDGGQLVEAFLHSASSPALRLAVLCSPFPGLNTALIHLIRQELVPEATSADVAEVVVSGLFSISEGPAGGSGPLLRFRDGVRERLTARLGARDARRTRDAVSRFIAAHTSAAGHFAALVPAAGGRAAISSEAAPFADLSARTLAALGVTGDGPATSVADPADVVDAEDHLSPPAPVTPPAPAAWADRPQLRAAQTGGDRSDHRPYFFLSYAHTPRYAEGADPDMWVERLFRDLCGHVMAMTDLPAGAPAGFMDREIRSGEGWSERLGEVLATCRTFVPLYSPRYFASEMCGREWYAFAQRAVYHHARSGRPVEPIVPALWVPTPQEILPGPAERLQIDHRVFGERYATDGLYGLIKLRLFAEEYERAVYELAKRIVIVADTVQLPPGSAVDYRSVPSAFGGPGGMPGNLRLAVAAPTAVELPEGRSPFYYGATRGAWNPFRPVSQRAVADLVASIVFVSNRQVDTVPFDEVLAGPEEDAPSQGPLIVLVDPWAVRVPQLRAQLMALNRLHRPDVKVVIPWNPTDPQSADAGHDLSEELARTIPRLLHRNESPLSTMSRSSVLSIKALGRVVPAVVRDVYSAYHRHAQSPLDAARPALRDPADGS
;
A
#
# COMPACT_ATOMS: atom_id res chain seq x y z
N MET A 1 -13.99 41.09 57.89
CA MET A 1 -14.09 40.06 56.84
C MET A 1 -13.06 40.38 55.77
N PRO A 2 -12.12 39.47 55.48
CA PRO A 2 -10.90 39.80 54.76
C PRO A 2 -11.07 39.73 53.23
N ASP A 3 -10.66 40.83 52.60
CA ASP A 3 -9.64 40.93 51.56
C ASP A 3 -9.64 39.90 50.40
N GLN A 4 -10.34 40.24 49.31
CA GLN A 4 -10.17 39.66 47.97
C GLN A 4 -9.55 40.67 46.98
N GLY A 5 -8.77 41.64 47.48
CA GLY A 5 -8.07 42.63 46.63
C GLY A 5 -6.71 42.16 46.09
N GLY A 6 -6.09 41.15 46.71
CA GLY A 6 -4.67 40.81 46.49
C GLY A 6 -4.34 39.98 45.24
N GLU A 7 -5.23 39.08 44.79
CA GLU A 7 -4.85 38.10 43.75
C GLU A 7 -4.92 38.62 42.32
N ARG A 8 -5.70 39.67 42.03
CA ARG A 8 -5.75 40.25 40.67
C ARG A 8 -4.63 41.24 40.39
N ALA A 9 -4.07 41.88 41.41
CA ALA A 9 -2.93 42.79 41.25
C ALA A 9 -1.61 42.00 41.01
N ALA A 10 -1.38 40.91 41.75
CA ALA A 10 -0.15 40.13 41.66
C ALA A 10 0.05 39.40 40.32
N GLY A 11 -1.04 38.94 39.67
CA GLY A 11 -0.97 38.29 38.36
C GLY A 11 -0.70 39.26 37.19
N SER A 12 -1.16 40.50 37.32
CA SER A 12 -0.90 41.55 36.31
C SER A 12 0.56 41.98 36.36
N ASP A 13 1.12 42.23 37.56
CA ASP A 13 2.51 42.68 37.70
C ASP A 13 3.53 41.63 37.23
N ALA A 14 3.27 40.34 37.46
CA ALA A 14 4.14 39.26 36.98
C ALA A 14 4.12 39.14 35.44
N LEU A 15 2.95 39.32 34.81
CA LEU A 15 2.82 39.30 33.35
C LEU A 15 3.47 40.54 32.73
N THR A 16 3.30 41.72 33.34
CA THR A 16 3.95 42.97 32.90
C THR A 16 5.48 42.88 33.02
N ALA A 17 6.01 42.23 34.06
CA ALA A 17 7.45 42.00 34.21
C ALA A 17 8.01 41.05 33.13
N VAL A 18 7.28 39.97 32.78
CA VAL A 18 7.69 39.03 31.72
C VAL A 18 7.60 39.68 30.33
N ILE A 19 6.54 40.45 30.05
CA ILE A 19 6.40 41.20 28.80
C ILE A 19 7.50 42.28 28.70
N GLY A 20 7.82 42.97 29.81
CA GLY A 20 8.92 43.94 29.86
C GLY A 20 10.29 43.29 29.59
N ALA A 21 10.54 42.10 30.13
CA ALA A 21 11.78 41.35 29.88
C ALA A 21 11.89 40.84 28.43
N LEU A 22 10.77 40.43 27.82
CA LEU A 22 10.72 39.94 26.44
C LEU A 22 10.84 41.07 25.42
N ASN A 23 10.17 42.22 25.64
CA ASN A 23 10.36 43.40 24.81
C ASN A 23 11.77 44.00 24.97
N GLY A 24 12.39 43.84 26.14
CA GLY A 24 13.79 44.21 26.38
C GLY A 24 14.82 43.35 25.63
N ALA A 25 14.43 42.18 25.13
CA ALA A 25 15.28 41.31 24.30
C ALA A 25 15.31 41.73 22.81
N GLY A 26 14.63 42.83 22.44
CA GLY A 26 14.74 43.46 21.12
C GLY A 26 13.86 42.85 20.02
N GLU A 27 12.95 41.93 20.37
CA GLU A 27 11.98 41.36 19.45
C GLU A 27 10.62 42.06 19.65
N ASP A 28 10.09 42.71 18.59
CA ASP A 28 8.75 43.33 18.60
C ASP A 28 7.68 42.22 18.52
N LEU A 29 7.42 41.57 19.66
CA LEU A 29 6.47 40.46 19.76
C LEU A 29 5.05 40.99 19.93
N ASP A 30 4.17 40.64 18.98
CA ASP A 30 2.76 40.98 19.09
C ASP A 30 2.05 40.12 20.16
N ALA A 31 0.86 40.58 20.57
CA ALA A 31 0.13 39.97 21.69
C ALA A 31 -0.21 38.48 21.45
N VAL A 32 -0.31 38.06 20.18
CA VAL A 32 -0.60 36.66 19.80
C VAL A 32 0.65 35.80 19.93
N SER A 33 1.80 36.28 19.46
CA SER A 33 3.09 35.57 19.58
C SER A 33 3.51 35.41 21.04
N LEU A 34 3.26 36.42 21.88
CA LEU A 34 3.46 36.35 23.32
C LEU A 34 2.56 35.30 23.98
N ALA A 35 1.29 35.21 23.57
CA ALA A 35 0.36 34.20 24.08
C ALA A 35 0.76 32.78 23.65
N GLU A 36 1.23 32.61 22.42
CA GLU A 36 1.71 31.33 21.92
C GLU A 36 3.01 30.88 22.59
N LEU A 37 3.97 31.79 22.81
CA LEU A 37 5.21 31.49 23.53
C LEU A 37 4.94 31.10 24.99
N LEU A 38 4.05 31.81 25.68
CA LEU A 38 3.65 31.46 27.05
C LEU A 38 2.94 30.10 27.08
N TRP A 39 2.06 29.83 26.11
CA TRP A 39 1.38 28.54 25.98
C TRP A 39 2.32 27.38 25.65
N LEU A 40 3.31 27.60 24.76
CA LEU A 40 4.37 26.64 24.44
C LEU A 40 5.27 26.38 25.66
N SER A 41 5.64 27.42 26.41
CA SER A 41 6.46 27.29 27.62
C SER A 41 5.77 26.46 28.72
N ALA A 42 4.44 26.55 28.81
CA ALA A 42 3.64 25.77 29.75
C ALA A 42 3.50 24.29 29.34
N ARG A 43 3.73 23.96 28.06
CA ARG A 43 3.64 22.59 27.52
C ARG A 43 4.99 21.92 27.27
N MET A 44 6.09 22.64 27.43
CA MET A 44 7.43 22.05 27.39
C MET A 44 7.86 21.59 28.78
N PRO A 45 8.45 20.37 28.92
CA PRO A 45 9.03 19.94 30.18
C PRO A 45 10.26 20.81 30.48
N ARG A 46 10.32 21.40 31.67
CA ARG A 46 11.40 22.30 32.11
C ARG A 46 12.75 21.59 32.00
N ARG A 47 13.57 22.04 31.05
CA ARG A 47 15.00 21.74 30.95
C ARG A 47 15.77 22.77 31.78
N ALA A 48 16.61 22.32 32.72
CA ALA A 48 17.70 23.13 33.24
C ALA A 48 18.73 23.33 32.12
N GLY A 49 19.14 24.58 31.89
CA GLY A 49 19.84 25.02 30.69
C GLY A 49 21.31 24.64 30.61
N ALA A 50 21.81 24.58 29.37
CA ALA A 50 23.21 24.74 29.00
C ALA A 50 23.25 25.44 27.62
N ALA A 51 24.09 26.48 27.51
CA ALA A 51 24.17 27.42 26.39
C ALA A 51 24.90 26.85 25.14
N PRO A 52 24.71 27.42 23.94
CA PRO A 52 25.39 26.98 22.73
C PRO A 52 26.72 27.74 22.52
N GLY A 53 27.82 27.00 22.41
CA GLY A 53 29.09 27.48 21.85
C GLY A 53 29.23 27.04 20.40
N GLY A 54 29.50 27.98 19.49
CA GLY A 54 29.80 27.71 18.08
C GLY A 54 31.26 27.32 17.84
N GLY A 55 31.51 26.67 16.70
CA GLY A 55 32.86 26.37 16.21
C GLY A 55 32.85 25.61 14.88
N SER A 56 33.32 26.28 13.83
CA SER A 56 33.56 25.77 12.48
C SER A 56 34.83 24.91 12.37
N GLY A 57 34.90 23.97 11.40
CA GLY A 57 36.19 23.53 10.84
C GLY A 57 36.21 22.16 10.14
N GLY A 58 36.46 22.17 8.82
CA GLY A 58 37.37 21.27 8.08
C GLY A 58 37.13 19.75 8.09
N ALA A 59 36.77 19.21 6.93
CA ALA A 59 36.84 17.78 6.63
C ALA A 59 38.19 17.42 5.98
N ASP A 60 38.83 16.36 6.48
CA ASP A 60 39.80 15.53 5.74
C ASP A 60 39.55 14.04 6.10
N PRO A 61 39.86 13.08 5.20
CA PRO A 61 39.39 11.70 5.30
C PRO A 61 40.33 10.82 6.13
N ALA A 62 39.80 10.18 7.17
CA ALA A 62 40.59 9.33 8.06
C ALA A 62 40.64 7.85 7.65
N THR A 63 41.83 7.28 7.85
CA THR A 63 42.27 5.89 7.66
C THR A 63 41.57 4.88 8.57
N SER A 64 41.65 3.59 8.19
CA SER A 64 40.91 2.45 8.77
C SER A 64 41.09 2.16 10.27
N ASP A 65 41.96 2.87 10.99
CA ASP A 65 42.09 2.77 12.46
C ASP A 65 41.05 3.64 13.22
N ASP A 66 40.53 4.70 12.60
CA ASP A 66 39.54 5.62 13.22
C ASP A 66 38.15 5.00 13.43
N LEU A 67 37.89 3.79 12.90
CA LEU A 67 36.60 3.10 13.08
C LEU A 67 36.49 2.38 14.44
N ARG A 68 37.60 2.16 15.16
CA ARG A 68 37.58 1.52 16.48
C ARG A 68 37.34 2.51 17.62
N GLU A 69 37.74 3.77 17.48
CA GLU A 69 37.58 4.83 18.51
C GLU A 69 36.24 5.60 18.45
N ARG A 70 35.32 5.23 17.55
CA ARG A 70 33.98 5.87 17.45
C ARG A 70 32.89 5.21 18.30
N LEU A 71 33.24 4.30 19.19
CA LEU A 71 32.35 3.86 20.26
C LEU A 71 32.40 4.92 21.36
N PRO A 72 31.30 5.64 21.67
CA PRO A 72 31.31 6.64 22.72
C PRO A 72 31.65 5.97 24.07
N ASP A 73 32.52 6.61 24.86
CA ASP A 73 32.67 6.29 26.28
C ASP A 73 31.33 6.54 27.01
N TRP A 74 30.91 5.56 27.82
CA TRP A 74 29.59 5.53 28.48
C TRP A 74 29.73 5.93 29.94
N ASP A 75 29.54 7.22 30.24
CA ASP A 75 29.38 7.72 31.60
C ASP A 75 27.89 7.77 31.99
N GLY A 76 27.43 6.80 32.79
CA GLY A 76 26.10 6.80 33.39
C GLY A 76 26.00 5.83 34.57
N GLU A 77 25.34 6.24 35.67
CA GLU A 77 25.24 5.55 36.98
C GLU A 77 24.59 4.14 36.99
N GLY A 78 24.39 3.49 35.84
CA GLY A 78 23.80 2.15 35.71
C GLY A 78 24.84 1.03 35.77
N ARG A 79 24.43 -0.19 36.14
CA ARG A 79 25.29 -1.39 36.04
C ARG A 79 25.07 -2.10 34.70
N PRO A 80 26.14 -2.37 33.93
CA PRO A 80 26.04 -3.01 32.63
C PRO A 80 25.61 -4.48 32.75
N VAL A 81 24.78 -4.92 31.81
CA VAL A 81 24.28 -6.30 31.67
C VAL A 81 24.83 -6.90 30.40
N TYR A 82 25.36 -8.10 30.52
CA TYR A 82 26.04 -8.85 29.47
C TYR A 82 25.25 -10.11 29.13
N GLN A 83 25.46 -10.61 27.91
CA GLN A 83 24.89 -11.88 27.51
C GLN A 83 25.69 -13.04 28.13
N SER A 84 25.01 -14.12 28.50
CA SER A 84 25.68 -15.37 28.89
C SER A 84 26.35 -16.00 27.66
N ALA A 85 27.67 -16.08 27.66
CA ALA A 85 28.47 -16.72 26.62
C ALA A 85 29.41 -17.77 27.24
N GLU A 86 29.83 -18.75 26.44
CA GLU A 86 30.86 -19.71 26.88
C GLU A 86 32.25 -19.08 26.91
N ASP A 87 33.09 -19.71 27.74
CA ASP A 87 34.48 -19.39 28.07
C ASP A 87 35.31 -19.07 26.81
N GLY A 88 35.53 -17.78 26.56
CA GLY A 88 36.61 -17.33 25.70
C GLY A 88 37.92 -17.40 26.47
N GLU A 89 39.02 -17.78 25.82
CA GLU A 89 40.39 -17.88 26.38
C GLU A 89 41.00 -16.52 26.83
N GLY A 90 40.17 -15.51 27.11
CA GLY A 90 40.56 -14.17 27.54
C GLY A 90 40.44 -13.94 29.05
N ALA A 91 40.86 -12.77 29.50
CA ALA A 91 40.66 -12.34 30.89
C ALA A 91 39.16 -12.28 31.21
N THR A 92 38.75 -12.94 32.30
CA THR A 92 37.34 -13.06 32.70
C THR A 92 37.04 -12.19 33.90
N LEU A 93 35.90 -11.49 33.86
CA LEU A 93 35.34 -10.74 34.99
C LEU A 93 34.32 -11.60 35.71
N ALA A 94 34.42 -11.71 37.04
CA ALA A 94 33.45 -12.43 37.85
C ALA A 94 32.04 -11.82 37.71
N ALA A 95 31.04 -12.68 37.51
CA ALA A 95 29.69 -12.28 37.16
C ALA A 95 28.64 -13.17 37.82
N ARG A 96 27.45 -12.60 38.02
CA ARG A 96 26.28 -13.31 38.52
C ARG A 96 25.24 -13.42 37.42
N GLU A 97 24.68 -14.62 37.28
CA GLU A 97 23.57 -14.87 36.36
C GLU A 97 22.26 -14.29 36.91
N VAL A 98 21.52 -13.62 36.04
CA VAL A 98 20.27 -12.91 36.32
C VAL A 98 19.26 -13.30 35.24
N THR A 99 18.00 -13.42 35.61
CA THR A 99 16.92 -13.75 34.66
C THR A 99 16.25 -12.46 34.19
N VAL A 100 16.17 -12.26 32.87
CA VAL A 100 15.66 -11.04 32.24
C VAL A 100 14.39 -11.36 31.46
N PRO A 101 13.35 -10.50 31.46
CA PRO A 101 12.09 -10.79 30.79
C PRO A 101 12.23 -10.98 29.29
N ARG A 102 11.45 -11.92 28.75
CA ARG A 102 11.42 -12.30 27.34
C ARG A 102 10.24 -11.63 26.61
N ALA A 103 10.50 -11.04 25.45
CA ALA A 103 9.48 -10.56 24.53
C ALA A 103 8.74 -11.72 23.83
N SER A 104 7.50 -11.49 23.37
CA SER A 104 6.73 -12.51 22.65
C SER A 104 7.34 -12.78 21.27
N ALA A 105 7.60 -14.06 20.99
CA ALA A 105 8.13 -14.54 19.71
C ALA A 105 7.06 -14.56 18.60
N LEU A 106 5.78 -14.68 18.98
CA LEU A 106 4.64 -14.75 18.08
C LEU A 106 3.64 -13.58 18.33
N PRO A 107 3.84 -12.41 17.68
CA PRO A 107 3.06 -11.19 17.97
C PRO A 107 1.55 -11.35 17.74
N ASP A 108 1.15 -12.12 16.73
CA ASP A 108 -0.25 -12.29 16.30
C ASP A 108 -0.91 -13.53 16.90
N ALA A 109 -0.48 -14.00 18.07
CA ALA A 109 -0.95 -15.23 18.70
C ALA A 109 -2.50 -15.31 18.82
N ARG A 110 -3.16 -14.19 19.16
CA ARG A 110 -4.64 -14.13 19.28
C ARG A 110 -5.33 -14.23 17.92
N GLN A 111 -4.82 -13.51 16.92
CA GLN A 111 -5.36 -13.58 15.56
C GLN A 111 -5.11 -14.97 14.95
N LEU A 112 -3.98 -15.61 15.26
CA LEU A 112 -3.67 -16.98 14.87
C LEU A 112 -4.66 -17.98 15.49
N ALA A 113 -4.96 -17.85 16.79
CA ALA A 113 -5.99 -18.65 17.45
C ALA A 113 -7.37 -18.46 16.78
N SER A 114 -7.71 -17.23 16.39
CA SER A 114 -8.94 -16.93 15.64
C SER A 114 -8.97 -17.58 14.26
N ALA A 115 -7.82 -17.65 13.57
CA ALA A 115 -7.68 -18.30 12.28
C ALA A 115 -7.90 -19.82 12.32
N LEU A 116 -7.78 -20.45 13.50
CA LEU A 116 -8.05 -21.87 13.72
C LEU A 116 -9.53 -22.19 13.93
N ARG A 117 -10.39 -21.19 14.19
CA ARG A 117 -11.84 -21.38 14.46
C ARG A 117 -12.56 -22.28 13.44
N PRO A 118 -12.29 -22.26 12.13
CA PRO A 118 -12.94 -23.16 11.18
C PRO A 118 -12.73 -24.66 11.48
N LEU A 119 -11.60 -25.04 12.09
CA LEU A 119 -11.33 -26.42 12.54
C LEU A 119 -12.19 -26.83 13.74
N GLY A 120 -12.79 -25.87 14.44
CA GLY A 120 -13.64 -26.09 15.62
C GLY A 120 -15.06 -26.56 15.29
N ARG A 121 -15.38 -26.79 14.00
CA ARG A 121 -16.66 -27.36 13.55
C ARG A 121 -16.94 -28.66 14.32
N PRO A 122 -18.10 -28.81 14.99
CA PRO A 122 -18.40 -30.01 15.75
C PRO A 122 -18.61 -31.21 14.81
N TRP A 123 -18.07 -32.36 15.20
CA TRP A 123 -18.40 -33.65 14.61
C TRP A 123 -19.71 -34.15 15.24
N ARG A 124 -20.78 -34.15 14.44
CA ARG A 124 -22.15 -34.40 14.94
C ARG A 124 -22.37 -35.82 15.47
N ASN A 125 -21.65 -36.81 14.95
CA ASN A 125 -21.79 -38.21 15.33
C ASN A 125 -20.64 -38.62 16.27
N GLY A 126 -20.57 -38.01 17.45
CA GLY A 126 -19.54 -38.33 18.45
C GLY A 126 -19.68 -39.75 19.03
N ARG A 127 -18.68 -40.17 19.80
CA ARG A 127 -18.70 -41.45 20.52
C ARG A 127 -19.46 -41.32 21.84
N SER A 128 -19.48 -40.13 22.44
CA SER A 128 -20.33 -39.86 23.61
C SER A 128 -21.81 -39.92 23.26
N GLN A 129 -22.61 -40.60 24.07
CA GLN A 129 -24.07 -40.60 23.98
C GLN A 129 -24.60 -39.47 24.87
N GLN A 130 -25.48 -38.64 24.32
CA GLN A 130 -26.23 -37.63 25.07
C GLN A 130 -27.70 -38.03 25.10
N LEU A 131 -28.35 -37.80 26.24
CA LEU A 131 -29.78 -38.02 26.38
C LEU A 131 -30.53 -37.08 25.42
N ASP A 132 -31.34 -37.66 24.54
CA ASP A 132 -32.29 -36.94 23.72
C ASP A 132 -33.58 -36.81 24.52
N VAL A 133 -33.71 -35.69 25.23
CA VAL A 133 -34.86 -35.43 26.11
C VAL A 133 -36.15 -35.42 25.29
N ASP A 134 -36.15 -34.80 24.11
CA ASP A 134 -37.35 -34.67 23.28
C ASP A 134 -37.80 -36.02 22.72
N ALA A 135 -36.86 -36.85 22.25
CA ALA A 135 -37.18 -38.21 21.80
C ALA A 135 -37.64 -39.10 22.96
N THR A 136 -36.98 -39.00 24.12
CA THR A 136 -37.37 -39.73 25.35
C THR A 136 -38.80 -39.36 25.78
N VAL A 137 -39.13 -38.07 25.80
CA VAL A 137 -40.47 -37.57 26.15
C VAL A 137 -41.50 -37.99 25.12
N SER A 138 -41.16 -37.93 23.83
CA SER A 138 -42.07 -38.32 22.74
C SER A 138 -42.38 -39.81 22.72
N ASP A 139 -41.39 -40.66 23.01
CA ASP A 139 -41.59 -42.11 23.11
C ASP A 139 -42.38 -42.45 24.38
N TYR A 140 -42.06 -41.82 25.52
CA TYR A 140 -42.82 -41.96 26.76
C TYR A 140 -44.30 -41.60 26.59
N ALA A 141 -44.57 -40.47 25.93
CA ALA A 141 -45.95 -40.04 25.66
C ALA A 141 -46.73 -41.03 24.79
N ARG A 142 -46.05 -41.85 23.98
CA ARG A 142 -46.67 -42.81 23.07
C ARG A 142 -46.80 -44.21 23.67
N SER A 143 -45.77 -44.69 24.37
CA SER A 143 -45.70 -46.06 24.89
C SER A 143 -46.14 -46.18 26.35
N GLY A 144 -46.07 -45.10 27.14
CA GLY A 144 -46.22 -45.12 28.59
C GLY A 144 -45.00 -45.65 29.35
N GLU A 145 -43.94 -46.07 28.64
CA GLU A 145 -42.70 -46.57 29.23
C GLU A 145 -41.57 -45.52 29.12
N LEU A 146 -40.93 -45.19 30.24
CA LEU A 146 -39.87 -44.18 30.26
C LEU A 146 -38.51 -44.81 29.90
N VAL A 147 -38.25 -44.94 28.60
CA VAL A 147 -36.98 -45.46 28.06
C VAL A 147 -36.11 -44.30 27.57
N PRO A 148 -34.93 -44.05 28.17
CA PRO A 148 -34.03 -42.99 27.71
C PRO A 148 -33.56 -43.21 26.27
N ALA A 149 -33.93 -42.30 25.38
CA ALA A 149 -33.42 -42.25 24.01
C ALA A 149 -32.08 -41.51 24.01
N PHE A 150 -31.05 -42.10 23.39
CA PHE A 150 -29.73 -41.51 23.30
C PHE A 150 -29.39 -41.14 21.85
N ARG A 151 -28.78 -39.97 21.68
CA ARG A 151 -28.21 -39.53 20.41
C ARG A 151 -26.70 -39.30 20.55
N PRO A 152 -25.91 -39.48 19.49
CA PRO A 152 -24.52 -39.07 19.48
C PRO A 152 -24.36 -37.59 19.85
N GLY A 153 -23.58 -37.30 20.89
CA GLY A 153 -23.22 -35.95 21.31
C GLY A 153 -22.17 -35.32 20.38
N PRO A 154 -22.20 -34.00 20.13
CA PRO A 154 -21.19 -33.34 19.31
C PRO A 154 -19.81 -33.34 19.99
N GLU A 155 -18.78 -33.77 19.26
CA GLU A 155 -17.37 -33.74 19.71
C GLU A 155 -16.54 -32.77 18.87
N ARG A 156 -15.34 -32.41 19.34
CA ARG A 156 -14.32 -31.76 18.49
C ARG A 156 -13.89 -32.71 17.36
N TRP A 157 -13.67 -32.14 16.18
CA TRP A 157 -13.45 -32.91 14.95
C TRP A 157 -12.11 -33.66 14.97
N PHE A 158 -11.01 -32.97 15.25
CA PHE A 158 -9.65 -33.46 15.04
C PHE A 158 -8.90 -33.80 16.32
N ASP A 159 -8.16 -34.91 16.29
CA ASP A 159 -6.95 -35.13 17.09
C ASP A 159 -5.75 -34.54 16.32
N LEU A 160 -5.09 -33.57 16.92
CA LEU A 160 -3.93 -32.90 16.34
C LEU A 160 -2.63 -33.57 16.81
N THR A 161 -1.80 -33.99 15.85
CA THR A 161 -0.40 -34.33 16.10
C THR A 161 0.47 -33.23 15.49
N VAL A 162 1.32 -32.61 16.31
CA VAL A 162 2.34 -31.65 15.89
C VAL A 162 3.68 -32.37 15.86
N VAL A 163 4.36 -32.39 14.71
CA VAL A 163 5.71 -32.91 14.57
C VAL A 163 6.66 -31.75 14.36
N VAL A 164 7.63 -31.58 15.24
CA VAL A 164 8.63 -30.50 15.19
C VAL A 164 9.95 -31.07 14.69
N ASP A 165 10.50 -30.48 13.64
CA ASP A 165 11.86 -30.74 13.18
C ASP A 165 12.87 -30.25 14.22
N ARG A 166 13.79 -31.13 14.62
CA ARG A 166 14.84 -30.88 15.63
C ARG A 166 16.22 -30.69 14.99
N SER A 167 16.26 -30.29 13.72
CA SER A 167 17.51 -29.89 13.06
C SER A 167 18.17 -28.69 13.77
N PRO A 168 19.50 -28.52 13.67
CA PRO A 168 20.19 -27.40 14.30
C PRO A 168 19.69 -26.02 13.84
N THR A 169 19.19 -25.92 12.60
CA THR A 169 18.61 -24.67 12.06
C THR A 169 17.28 -24.32 12.73
N MET A 170 16.57 -25.32 13.26
CA MET A 170 15.33 -25.13 14.02
C MET A 170 15.52 -24.57 15.43
N ALA A 171 16.73 -24.61 15.99
CA ALA A 171 17.00 -24.11 17.34
C ALA A 171 16.68 -22.61 17.50
N VAL A 172 16.87 -21.81 16.44
CA VAL A 172 16.53 -20.37 16.48
C VAL A 172 15.02 -20.15 16.62
N TRP A 173 14.21 -21.15 16.24
CA TRP A 173 12.75 -21.12 16.19
C TRP A 173 12.06 -21.70 17.44
N ASP A 174 12.79 -22.30 18.39
CA ASP A 174 12.22 -22.95 19.58
C ASP A 174 11.23 -22.05 20.33
N ALA A 175 11.60 -20.77 20.49
CA ALA A 175 10.77 -19.70 21.03
C ALA A 175 9.37 -19.65 20.42
N THR A 176 9.35 -19.61 19.10
CA THR A 176 8.17 -19.41 18.26
C THR A 176 7.35 -20.69 18.22
N VAL A 177 8.00 -21.86 18.20
CA VAL A 177 7.35 -23.17 18.26
C VAL A 177 6.66 -23.37 19.61
N ASP A 178 7.31 -23.03 20.72
CA ASP A 178 6.72 -23.13 22.06
C ASP A 178 5.48 -22.24 22.20
N GLU A 179 5.53 -21.01 21.69
CA GLU A 179 4.36 -20.12 21.66
C GLU A 179 3.25 -20.65 20.75
N LEU A 180 3.58 -21.20 19.59
CA LEU A 180 2.61 -21.86 18.71
C LEU A 180 1.93 -23.04 19.41
N LEU A 181 2.68 -23.90 20.09
CA LEU A 181 2.13 -25.05 20.84
C LEU A 181 1.19 -24.58 21.95
N LYS A 182 1.55 -23.51 22.66
CA LYS A 182 0.67 -22.87 23.66
C LYS A 182 -0.62 -22.35 23.03
N VAL A 183 -0.55 -21.68 21.87
CA VAL A 183 -1.74 -21.22 21.12
C VAL A 183 -2.62 -22.39 20.69
N LEU A 184 -2.03 -23.46 20.16
CA LEU A 184 -2.76 -24.66 19.73
C LEU A 184 -3.45 -25.35 20.92
N ALA A 185 -2.77 -25.47 22.06
CA ALA A 185 -3.30 -26.08 23.28
C ALA A 185 -4.43 -25.24 23.90
N THR A 186 -4.31 -23.92 23.91
CA THR A 186 -5.30 -23.00 24.49
C THR A 186 -6.45 -22.64 23.55
N SER A 187 -6.36 -22.99 22.26
CA SER A 187 -7.41 -22.69 21.27
C SER A 187 -8.75 -23.37 21.54
N GLY A 188 -8.78 -24.50 22.25
CA GLY A 188 -9.98 -25.30 22.52
C GLY A 188 -10.61 -25.95 21.28
N VAL A 189 -9.92 -25.93 20.14
CA VAL A 189 -10.39 -26.40 18.83
C VAL A 189 -10.24 -27.92 18.64
N PHE A 190 -9.21 -28.50 19.24
CA PHE A 190 -8.84 -29.89 19.07
C PHE A 190 -9.38 -30.78 20.19
N ARG A 191 -9.63 -32.05 19.87
CA ARG A 191 -10.03 -33.06 20.87
C ARG A 191 -8.85 -33.48 21.74
N THR A 192 -7.73 -33.78 21.09
CA THR A 192 -6.46 -34.09 21.72
C THR A 192 -5.34 -33.39 20.96
N LEU A 193 -4.29 -32.98 21.67
CA LEU A 193 -3.07 -32.42 21.11
C LEU A 193 -1.88 -33.29 21.54
N ARG A 194 -1.09 -33.75 20.57
CA ARG A 194 0.13 -34.52 20.79
C ARG A 194 1.29 -33.83 20.10
N THR A 195 2.46 -33.88 20.71
CA THR A 195 3.70 -33.31 20.16
C THR A 195 4.74 -34.41 20.01
N ALA A 196 5.42 -34.45 18.87
CA ALA A 196 6.52 -35.35 18.58
C ALA A 196 7.68 -34.58 17.94
N GLY A 197 8.92 -35.05 18.11
CA GLY A 197 10.09 -34.52 17.42
C GLY A 197 10.52 -35.43 16.27
N ILE A 198 11.05 -34.87 15.19
CA ILE A 198 11.74 -35.62 14.14
C ILE A 198 13.18 -35.11 14.04
N ASP A 199 14.13 -36.03 13.96
CA ASP A 199 15.54 -35.73 13.79
C ASP A 199 15.97 -36.14 12.38
N SER A 200 16.33 -35.14 11.58
CA SER A 200 16.80 -35.31 10.21
C SER A 200 18.08 -36.17 10.10
N GLY A 201 18.85 -36.31 11.18
CA GLY A 201 20.09 -37.10 11.22
C GLY A 201 19.91 -38.57 11.65
N LYS A 202 18.77 -38.96 12.24
CA LYS A 202 18.55 -40.31 12.81
C LYS A 202 17.28 -40.97 12.25
N GLY A 203 17.24 -41.19 10.93
CA GLY A 203 16.32 -42.16 10.32
C GLY A 203 14.82 -41.89 10.49
N GLY A 204 14.40 -40.63 10.68
CA GLY A 204 13.03 -40.16 10.44
C GLY A 204 11.88 -40.78 11.25
N GLU A 205 12.14 -41.62 12.23
CA GLU A 205 11.13 -42.11 13.17
C GLU A 205 10.86 -41.03 14.24
N PRO A 206 9.58 -40.65 14.50
CA PRO A 206 9.25 -39.66 15.53
C PRO A 206 9.71 -40.10 16.91
N LEU A 207 10.48 -39.24 17.59
CA LEU A 207 11.24 -39.56 18.83
C LEU A 207 10.40 -39.69 20.12
N THR A 208 9.06 -39.83 20.03
CA THR A 208 8.19 -39.99 21.21
C THR A 208 7.37 -41.27 21.11
N GLY A 209 7.54 -42.16 22.11
CA GLY A 209 7.01 -43.53 22.21
C GLY A 209 5.49 -43.69 22.27
N GLY A 210 4.80 -43.27 21.21
CA GLY A 210 3.46 -43.72 20.87
C GLY A 210 3.49 -44.47 19.53
N PRO A 211 2.57 -45.43 19.29
CA PRO A 211 2.58 -46.18 18.03
C PRO A 211 2.54 -45.21 16.83
N PRO A 212 3.24 -45.54 15.73
CA PRO A 212 3.34 -44.67 14.57
C PRO A 212 1.94 -44.29 14.06
N PRO A 213 1.77 -43.11 13.43
CA PRO A 213 0.48 -42.56 13.02
C PRO A 213 -0.37 -43.47 12.08
N GLY A 214 0.15 -44.63 11.66
CA GLY A 214 -0.56 -45.65 10.88
C GLY A 214 -1.07 -46.89 11.63
N ARG A 215 -0.77 -47.12 12.92
CA ARG A 215 -1.02 -48.46 13.55
C ARG A 215 -2.13 -48.58 14.60
N ARG A 216 -2.88 -47.51 14.92
CA ARG A 216 -4.16 -47.70 15.64
C ARG A 216 -5.28 -47.95 14.65
N ARG A 217 -5.70 -49.22 14.58
CA ARG A 217 -6.93 -49.73 13.97
C ARG A 217 -8.13 -49.23 14.80
N ASP A 218 -8.35 -47.92 14.84
CA ASP A 218 -9.68 -47.39 15.15
C ASP A 218 -10.56 -47.85 13.98
N GLY A 219 -11.57 -48.67 14.27
CA GLY A 219 -12.39 -49.37 13.30
C GLY A 219 -12.68 -48.51 12.07
N ALA A 220 -12.41 -49.08 10.90
CA ALA A 220 -12.63 -48.48 9.60
C ALA A 220 -13.99 -47.79 9.57
N SER A 221 -14.01 -46.47 9.77
CA SER A 221 -15.13 -45.70 9.28
C SER A 221 -14.99 -45.74 7.78
N THR A 222 -15.85 -46.53 7.15
CA THR A 222 -16.12 -46.57 5.72
C THR A 222 -16.56 -45.22 5.15
N THR A 223 -16.64 -44.17 5.99
CA THR A 223 -16.88 -42.78 5.57
C THR A 223 -15.54 -42.05 5.45
N GLY A 224 -15.22 -41.51 4.28
CA GLY A 224 -13.92 -40.93 3.93
C GLY A 224 -13.53 -39.62 4.66
N HIS A 225 -13.81 -39.48 5.95
CA HIS A 225 -13.52 -38.30 6.78
C HIS A 225 -12.41 -38.62 7.80
N SER A 226 -11.26 -37.93 7.71
CA SER A 226 -10.20 -38.08 8.72
C SER A 226 -10.58 -37.34 10.01
N ARG A 227 -10.45 -38.03 11.14
CA ARG A 227 -10.48 -37.42 12.49
C ARG A 227 -9.09 -37.06 13.01
N ARG A 228 -8.04 -37.31 12.21
CA ARG A 228 -6.65 -36.96 12.53
C ARG A 228 -6.23 -35.77 11.69
N LEU A 229 -5.39 -34.93 12.26
CA LEU A 229 -4.77 -33.78 11.60
C LEU A 229 -3.28 -33.78 11.94
N LEU A 230 -2.43 -33.72 10.93
CA LEU A 230 -0.98 -33.62 11.11
C LEU A 230 -0.50 -32.22 10.78
N LEU A 231 0.25 -31.62 11.69
CA LEU A 231 0.92 -30.35 11.51
C LEU A 231 2.43 -30.59 11.67
N VAL A 232 3.20 -30.38 10.62
CA VAL A 232 4.67 -30.51 10.66
C VAL A 232 5.26 -29.11 10.71
N VAL A 233 6.17 -28.84 11.64
CA VAL A 233 6.88 -27.57 11.76
C VAL A 233 8.34 -27.79 11.37
N SER A 234 8.78 -27.17 10.29
CA SER A 234 10.16 -27.26 9.80
C SER A 234 10.49 -26.04 8.93
N ASP A 235 11.71 -25.53 9.05
CA ASP A 235 12.26 -24.50 8.17
C ASP A 235 12.68 -25.07 6.79
N CYS A 236 12.76 -26.41 6.69
CA CYS A 236 13.21 -27.16 5.53
C CYS A 236 14.62 -26.77 5.04
N VAL A 237 15.46 -26.17 5.89
CA VAL A 237 16.83 -25.79 5.52
C VAL A 237 17.76 -26.98 5.61
N SER A 238 17.62 -27.82 6.64
CA SER A 238 18.32 -29.09 6.71
C SER A 238 17.74 -30.08 5.70
N GLY A 239 18.54 -30.45 4.69
CA GLY A 239 18.13 -31.33 3.57
C GLY A 239 17.95 -32.81 3.94
N GLY A 240 17.25 -33.11 5.04
CA GLY A 240 16.96 -34.48 5.46
C GLY A 240 15.74 -35.07 4.75
N ASP A 241 15.89 -36.27 4.18
CA ASP A 241 14.81 -37.01 3.51
C ASP A 241 13.62 -37.29 4.45
N ALA A 242 13.89 -37.43 5.76
CA ALA A 242 12.94 -37.80 6.80
C ALA A 242 11.67 -36.94 6.87
N VAL A 243 11.80 -35.61 6.76
CA VAL A 243 10.66 -34.68 6.85
C VAL A 243 9.76 -34.82 5.62
N TRP A 244 10.37 -34.90 4.44
CA TRP A 244 9.65 -35.05 3.17
C TRP A 244 8.93 -36.39 3.07
N ASP A 245 9.59 -37.43 3.53
CA ASP A 245 9.06 -38.78 3.69
C ASP A 245 7.81 -38.81 4.58
N LEU A 246 7.90 -38.16 5.76
CA LEU A 246 6.79 -38.05 6.69
C LEU A 246 5.62 -37.28 6.06
N LEU A 247 5.88 -36.14 5.41
CA LEU A 247 4.88 -35.32 4.76
C LEU A 247 4.15 -36.11 3.67
N ARG A 248 4.89 -36.84 2.82
CA ARG A 248 4.33 -37.65 1.74
C ARG A 248 3.45 -38.78 2.27
N ARG A 249 3.98 -39.60 3.19
CA ARG A 249 3.24 -40.75 3.77
C ARG A 249 1.96 -40.30 4.47
N SER A 250 2.04 -39.21 5.23
CA SER A 250 0.91 -38.72 6.02
C SER A 250 -0.15 -38.07 5.14
N SER A 251 0.26 -37.32 4.12
CA SER A 251 -0.63 -36.63 3.18
C SER A 251 -1.57 -37.57 2.41
N ALA A 252 -1.19 -38.84 2.26
CA ALA A 252 -2.02 -39.86 1.63
C ALA A 252 -3.24 -40.28 2.49
N VAL A 253 -3.10 -40.25 3.82
CA VAL A 253 -4.07 -40.86 4.74
C VAL A 253 -4.75 -39.84 5.67
N THR A 254 -4.09 -38.71 5.93
CA THR A 254 -4.57 -37.66 6.83
C THR A 254 -4.34 -36.27 6.23
N PRO A 255 -5.23 -35.29 6.47
CA PRO A 255 -4.93 -33.90 6.18
C PRO A 255 -3.64 -33.52 6.90
N THR A 256 -2.67 -33.02 6.13
CA THR A 256 -1.33 -32.69 6.59
C THR A 256 -0.99 -31.28 6.14
N VAL A 257 -0.45 -30.47 7.03
CA VAL A 257 0.04 -29.12 6.71
C VAL A 257 1.48 -28.99 7.15
N LEU A 258 2.29 -28.34 6.32
CA LEU A 258 3.63 -27.90 6.69
C LEU A 258 3.56 -26.44 7.15
N VAL A 259 3.89 -26.18 8.40
CA VAL A 259 4.08 -24.84 8.94
C VAL A 259 5.55 -24.51 8.82
N ASN A 260 5.88 -23.54 7.97
CA ASN A 260 7.25 -23.09 7.82
C ASN A 260 7.41 -21.73 8.53
N PRO A 261 8.35 -21.59 9.48
CA PRO A 261 8.60 -20.33 10.18
C PRO A 261 9.20 -19.25 9.26
N LEU A 262 9.81 -19.64 8.13
CA LEU A 262 10.36 -18.73 7.15
C LEU A 262 9.25 -18.06 6.33
N PRO A 263 9.47 -16.81 5.85
CA PRO A 263 8.57 -16.14 4.92
C PRO A 263 8.39 -16.90 3.60
N PRO A 264 7.21 -16.84 2.97
CA PRO A 264 6.97 -17.38 1.63
C PRO A 264 7.96 -16.90 0.57
N GLN A 265 8.49 -15.68 0.71
CA GLN A 265 9.43 -15.06 -0.22
C GLN A 265 10.76 -15.83 -0.30
N ILE A 266 11.19 -16.47 0.80
CA ILE A 266 12.49 -17.16 0.88
C ILE A 266 12.35 -18.69 0.89
N TRP A 267 11.14 -19.25 0.80
CA TRP A 267 10.95 -20.71 0.73
C TRP A 267 11.71 -21.37 -0.42
N ARG A 268 11.82 -20.69 -1.57
CA ARG A 268 12.61 -21.18 -2.72
C ARG A 268 14.11 -21.23 -2.46
N GLN A 269 14.58 -20.56 -1.42
CA GLN A 269 15.99 -20.59 -1.02
C GLN A 269 16.27 -21.66 0.05
N SER A 270 15.21 -22.30 0.56
CA SER A 270 15.26 -23.47 1.46
C SER A 270 15.03 -24.78 0.69
N GLY A 271 14.96 -25.90 1.39
CA GLY A 271 14.52 -27.17 0.83
C GLY A 271 13.08 -27.17 0.32
N LEU A 272 12.28 -26.14 0.59
CA LEU A 272 10.93 -25.94 0.02
C LEU A 272 10.92 -25.52 -1.47
N ASP A 273 12.04 -25.60 -2.18
CA ASP A 273 12.12 -25.24 -3.59
C ASP A 273 11.58 -26.34 -4.53
N LEU A 274 10.33 -26.72 -4.27
CA LEU A 274 9.49 -27.62 -5.04
C LEU A 274 8.41 -26.82 -5.79
N PRO A 275 7.81 -27.36 -6.86
CA PRO A 275 6.75 -26.68 -7.60
C PRO A 275 5.58 -26.27 -6.70
N ALA A 276 5.37 -24.96 -6.55
CA ALA A 276 4.27 -24.41 -5.78
C ALA A 276 2.99 -24.32 -6.62
N VAL A 277 1.86 -24.68 -6.02
CA VAL A 277 0.52 -24.62 -6.62
C VAL A 277 -0.49 -24.00 -5.66
N ARG A 278 -1.62 -23.53 -6.20
CA ARG A 278 -2.80 -23.21 -5.40
C ARG A 278 -3.72 -24.42 -5.38
N VAL A 279 -4.00 -24.94 -4.20
CA VAL A 279 -4.99 -26.00 -3.99
C VAL A 279 -6.37 -25.41 -3.74
N SER A 280 -7.36 -25.98 -4.40
CA SER A 280 -8.78 -25.67 -4.26
C SER A 280 -9.45 -26.68 -3.31
N PRO A 281 -10.59 -26.31 -2.70
CA PRO A 281 -11.16 -27.07 -1.59
C PRO A 281 -11.48 -28.53 -1.94
N PRO A 282 -11.29 -29.46 -0.98
CA PRO A 282 -11.65 -30.85 -1.17
C PRO A 282 -13.18 -31.04 -1.26
N PRO A 283 -13.66 -32.14 -1.86
CA PRO A 283 -15.09 -32.43 -1.93
C PRO A 283 -15.73 -32.63 -0.55
N THR A 284 -14.96 -33.07 0.44
CA THR A 284 -15.40 -33.31 1.82
C THR A 284 -14.48 -32.63 2.83
N ALA A 285 -15.06 -32.05 3.88
CA ALA A 285 -14.28 -31.41 4.95
C ALA A 285 -13.35 -32.42 5.64
N GLY A 286 -12.10 -32.02 5.91
CA GLY A 286 -11.11 -32.90 6.55
C GLY A 286 -10.61 -34.05 5.66
N SER A 287 -10.70 -33.91 4.34
CA SER A 287 -10.13 -34.90 3.41
C SER A 287 -8.60 -34.94 3.46
N PRO A 288 -7.97 -36.10 3.21
CA PRO A 288 -6.54 -36.19 2.98
C PRO A 288 -6.08 -35.34 1.79
N ASN A 289 -4.81 -34.96 1.80
CA ASN A 289 -4.24 -34.05 0.82
C ASN A 289 -4.29 -34.58 -0.63
N VAL A 290 -4.22 -35.90 -0.82
CA VAL A 290 -4.37 -36.54 -2.15
C VAL A 290 -5.72 -36.28 -2.82
N ARG A 291 -6.73 -35.80 -2.08
CA ARG A 291 -8.04 -35.40 -2.62
C ARG A 291 -8.14 -33.91 -2.93
N LEU A 292 -7.09 -33.13 -2.68
CA LEU A 292 -7.05 -31.71 -3.02
C LEU A 292 -6.89 -31.54 -4.53
N ARG A 293 -7.62 -30.58 -5.09
CA ARG A 293 -7.61 -30.28 -6.52
C ARG A 293 -6.65 -29.11 -6.78
N TYR A 294 -5.79 -29.23 -7.79
CA TYR A 294 -4.88 -28.16 -8.20
C TYR A 294 -4.71 -28.17 -9.72
N LEU A 295 -4.30 -27.03 -10.26
CA LEU A 295 -3.86 -26.92 -11.66
C LEU A 295 -2.37 -27.22 -11.73
N VAL A 296 -1.96 -28.08 -12.66
CA VAL A 296 -0.56 -28.43 -12.87
C VAL A 296 0.16 -27.25 -13.55
N PRO A 297 1.27 -26.72 -12.98
CA PRO A 297 2.03 -25.65 -13.61
C PRO A 297 2.64 -26.11 -14.96
N PRO A 298 2.65 -25.27 -16.02
CA PRO A 298 3.27 -25.62 -17.30
C PRO A 298 4.76 -25.95 -17.19
N LEU A 299 5.46 -25.31 -16.25
CA LEU A 299 6.89 -25.55 -15.97
C LEU A 299 7.18 -26.95 -15.41
N LEU A 300 6.17 -27.69 -14.94
CA LEU A 300 6.35 -29.09 -14.54
C LEU A 300 6.73 -29.96 -15.74
N ASP A 301 6.35 -29.55 -16.95
CA ASP A 301 6.71 -30.20 -18.21
C ASP A 301 8.16 -29.92 -18.64
N THR A 302 8.89 -29.05 -17.94
CA THR A 302 10.31 -28.80 -18.22
C THR A 302 11.27 -29.64 -17.36
N LEU A 303 10.76 -30.36 -16.34
CA LEU A 303 11.57 -31.25 -15.50
C LEU A 303 12.13 -32.44 -16.31
N PRO A 304 13.23 -33.09 -15.92
CA PRO A 304 13.75 -34.29 -16.60
C PRO A 304 12.69 -35.40 -16.72
N ASP A 305 12.72 -36.21 -17.79
CA ASP A 305 11.72 -37.26 -18.06
C ASP A 305 11.62 -38.32 -16.94
N THR A 306 12.71 -38.53 -16.20
CA THR A 306 12.74 -39.37 -14.98
C THR A 306 11.78 -38.89 -13.88
N LEU A 307 11.50 -37.59 -13.82
CA LEU A 307 10.57 -36.94 -12.88
C LEU A 307 9.20 -36.65 -13.53
N ARG A 308 9.12 -36.52 -14.88
CA ARG A 308 7.85 -36.34 -15.62
C ARG A 308 6.99 -37.60 -15.63
N GLY A 309 7.60 -38.79 -15.64
CA GLY A 309 6.93 -40.08 -15.87
C GLY A 309 5.89 -40.51 -14.84
N ARG A 310 5.62 -39.72 -13.80
CA ARG A 310 4.64 -40.05 -12.77
C ARG A 310 3.79 -38.84 -12.35
N ARG A 311 3.18 -38.13 -13.30
CA ARG A 311 2.22 -37.02 -13.01
C ARG A 311 1.15 -37.38 -11.95
N HIS A 312 0.82 -38.66 -11.78
CA HIS A 312 -0.11 -39.20 -10.78
C HIS A 312 0.49 -39.49 -9.38
N THR A 313 1.78 -39.23 -9.12
CA THR A 313 2.44 -39.53 -7.84
C THR A 313 2.86 -38.30 -7.04
N TRP A 314 2.59 -37.10 -7.53
CA TRP A 314 2.87 -35.86 -6.81
C TRP A 314 1.74 -35.58 -5.83
N VAL A 315 2.08 -35.34 -4.57
CA VAL A 315 1.08 -35.09 -3.52
C VAL A 315 1.13 -33.60 -3.16
N PRO A 316 0.02 -32.86 -3.26
CA PRO A 316 0.00 -31.46 -2.86
C PRO A 316 0.02 -31.35 -1.35
N VAL A 317 1.03 -30.70 -0.78
CA VAL A 317 1.15 -30.47 0.66
C VAL A 317 0.93 -28.99 0.93
N PRO A 318 -0.18 -28.58 1.57
CA PRO A 318 -0.39 -27.21 2.01
C PRO A 318 0.79 -26.71 2.85
N VAL A 319 1.31 -25.54 2.49
CA VAL A 319 2.37 -24.87 3.25
C VAL A 319 1.81 -23.56 3.79
N VAL A 320 1.94 -23.35 5.09
CA VAL A 320 1.46 -22.13 5.75
C VAL A 320 2.61 -21.45 6.48
N ALA A 321 2.66 -20.13 6.32
CA ALA A 321 3.50 -19.28 7.16
C ALA A 321 2.85 -19.10 8.54
N LEU A 322 3.63 -18.70 9.54
CA LEU A 322 3.16 -18.33 10.88
C LEU A 322 2.42 -16.98 10.89
N SER A 323 1.44 -16.81 10.00
CA SER A 323 0.61 -15.62 9.90
C SER A 323 -0.88 -15.97 9.98
N PRO A 324 -1.73 -15.10 10.58
CA PRO A 324 -3.17 -15.33 10.65
C PRO A 324 -3.82 -15.53 9.28
N HIS A 325 -3.34 -14.81 8.27
CA HIS A 325 -3.86 -14.91 6.90
C HIS A 325 -3.60 -16.29 6.28
N SER A 326 -2.36 -16.80 6.37
CA SER A 326 -1.97 -18.08 5.78
C SER A 326 -2.72 -19.25 6.44
N VAL A 327 -2.78 -19.25 7.78
CA VAL A 327 -3.55 -20.24 8.55
C VAL A 327 -5.04 -20.16 8.23
N ALA A 328 -5.62 -18.96 8.14
CA ALA A 328 -7.05 -18.81 7.85
C ALA A 328 -7.44 -19.33 6.46
N ARG A 329 -6.62 -19.09 5.43
CA ARG A 329 -6.89 -19.63 4.08
C ARG A 329 -6.91 -21.14 4.09
N TRP A 330 -5.92 -21.76 4.75
CA TRP A 330 -5.85 -23.21 4.86
C TRP A 330 -7.04 -23.80 5.64
N THR A 331 -7.35 -23.29 6.83
CA THR A 331 -8.45 -23.84 7.66
C THR A 331 -9.82 -23.64 7.02
N ARG A 332 -10.06 -22.51 6.33
CA ARG A 332 -11.30 -22.28 5.57
C ARG A 332 -11.39 -23.17 4.34
N MET A 333 -10.30 -23.34 3.59
CA MET A 333 -10.26 -24.27 2.46
C MET A 333 -10.58 -25.70 2.93
N LEU A 334 -9.94 -26.17 4.01
CA LEU A 334 -10.10 -27.53 4.52
C LEU A 334 -11.50 -27.81 5.09
N MET A 335 -12.11 -26.84 5.77
CA MET A 335 -13.34 -27.07 6.56
C MET A 335 -14.62 -26.43 5.99
N ARG A 336 -14.48 -25.31 5.27
CA ARG A 336 -15.60 -24.52 4.75
C ARG A 336 -15.75 -24.60 3.23
N GLY A 337 -14.81 -25.24 2.54
CA GLY A 337 -14.85 -25.32 1.09
C GLY A 337 -14.59 -23.98 0.40
N ASP A 338 -13.76 -23.12 1.00
CA ASP A 338 -13.46 -21.78 0.46
C ASP A 338 -12.74 -21.87 -0.90
N PRO A 339 -13.33 -21.33 -1.99
CA PRO A 339 -12.77 -21.43 -3.34
C PRO A 339 -11.45 -20.65 -3.50
N ALA A 340 -11.14 -19.71 -2.59
CA ALA A 340 -9.90 -18.95 -2.63
C ALA A 340 -8.65 -19.83 -2.46
N GLY A 341 -8.83 -21.04 -1.92
CA GLY A 341 -7.77 -22.05 -1.78
C GLY A 341 -6.65 -21.65 -0.83
N CYS A 342 -5.59 -22.46 -0.79
CA CYS A 342 -4.34 -22.11 -0.12
C CYS A 342 -3.12 -22.51 -0.96
N GLN A 343 -1.94 -22.02 -0.59
CA GLN A 343 -0.69 -22.42 -1.20
C GLN A 343 -0.31 -23.84 -0.77
N ALA A 344 0.24 -24.61 -1.70
CA ALA A 344 0.78 -25.94 -1.46
C ALA A 344 2.03 -26.16 -2.32
N VAL A 345 2.91 -27.06 -1.89
CA VAL A 345 4.03 -27.56 -2.69
C VAL A 345 3.71 -28.96 -3.19
N LEU A 346 4.11 -29.28 -4.41
CA LEU A 346 3.97 -30.62 -4.95
C LEU A 346 5.19 -31.46 -4.54
N VAL A 347 4.95 -32.48 -3.71
CA VAL A 347 6.00 -33.36 -3.19
C VAL A 347 6.13 -34.61 -4.07
N PRO A 348 7.29 -34.86 -4.71
CA PRO A 348 7.53 -36.03 -5.55
C PRO A 348 7.80 -37.29 -4.71
N GLU A 349 7.97 -38.44 -5.37
CA GLU A 349 8.20 -39.74 -4.71
C GLU A 349 9.47 -39.86 -3.90
N PRO A 350 10.64 -39.38 -4.37
CA PRO A 350 11.81 -39.23 -3.53
C PRO A 350 11.70 -38.14 -2.45
N GLY A 351 10.56 -37.45 -2.31
CA GLY A 351 10.37 -36.35 -1.35
C GLY A 351 11.07 -35.04 -1.76
N ILE A 352 12.24 -35.14 -2.38
CA ILE A 352 13.05 -34.03 -2.88
C ILE A 352 13.34 -34.19 -4.38
N ILE A 353 13.64 -33.08 -5.06
CA ILE A 353 14.17 -33.12 -6.42
C ILE A 353 15.71 -33.13 -6.31
N PRO A 354 16.41 -34.17 -6.81
CA PRO A 354 17.87 -34.21 -6.78
C PRO A 354 18.43 -32.98 -7.49
N ARG A 355 19.23 -32.17 -6.79
CA ARG A 355 19.95 -31.05 -7.40
C ARG A 355 21.37 -31.47 -7.73
N PRO A 356 21.90 -31.08 -8.91
CA PRO A 356 23.33 -31.11 -9.09
C PRO A 356 23.97 -30.24 -7.99
N PRO A 357 25.07 -30.68 -7.36
CA PRO A 357 25.75 -29.88 -6.36
C PRO A 357 26.09 -28.52 -7.00
N ALA A 358 25.71 -27.44 -6.33
CA ALA A 358 26.06 -26.11 -6.78
C ALA A 358 27.60 -26.01 -6.92
N PRO A 359 28.13 -25.30 -7.92
CA PRO A 359 29.56 -25.05 -8.01
C PRO A 359 30.02 -24.45 -6.68
N ARG A 360 31.11 -25.00 -6.11
CA ARG A 360 31.72 -24.49 -4.87
C ARG A 360 32.26 -23.08 -5.17
N CYS A 361 31.43 -22.06 -5.00
CA CYS A 361 31.90 -20.69 -4.90
C CYS A 361 32.65 -20.53 -3.59
N ALA A 362 33.69 -19.70 -3.58
CA ALA A 362 34.31 -19.26 -2.33
C ALA A 362 33.22 -18.70 -1.41
N PRO A 363 33.29 -18.95 -0.09
CA PRO A 363 32.33 -18.39 0.85
C PRO A 363 32.31 -16.86 0.68
N PRO A 364 31.14 -16.24 0.52
CA PRO A 364 31.04 -14.81 0.29
C PRO A 364 31.62 -14.04 1.48
N ASP A 365 32.38 -12.97 1.18
CA ASP A 365 32.83 -12.00 2.18
C ASP A 365 31.61 -11.36 2.88
N GLY A 366 31.75 -10.96 4.15
CA GLY A 366 30.73 -10.23 4.90
C GLY A 366 30.19 -9.03 4.15
N GLY A 367 31.02 -8.41 3.33
CA GLY A 367 30.60 -7.39 2.41
C GLY A 367 29.58 -7.79 1.35
N GLN A 368 29.83 -8.91 0.70
CA GLN A 368 28.94 -9.45 -0.32
C GLN A 368 27.63 -9.95 0.32
N LEU A 369 27.70 -10.48 1.55
CA LEU A 369 26.52 -10.87 2.33
C LEU A 369 25.63 -9.67 2.66
N VAL A 370 26.22 -8.56 3.13
CA VAL A 370 25.48 -7.33 3.43
C VAL A 370 24.87 -6.74 2.16
N GLU A 371 25.61 -6.67 1.05
CA GLU A 371 25.05 -6.19 -0.21
C GLU A 371 23.92 -7.11 -0.70
N ALA A 372 24.09 -8.43 -0.70
CA ALA A 372 23.03 -9.36 -1.09
C ALA A 372 21.78 -9.21 -0.22
N PHE A 373 21.95 -9.01 1.10
CA PHE A 373 20.86 -8.72 2.02
C PHE A 373 20.19 -7.37 1.70
N LEU A 374 20.95 -6.30 1.47
CA LEU A 374 20.40 -4.99 1.08
C LEU A 374 19.58 -5.01 -0.21
N HIS A 375 19.89 -5.92 -1.13
CA HIS A 375 19.17 -6.07 -2.40
C HIS A 375 17.90 -6.91 -2.28
N SER A 376 17.79 -7.78 -1.27
CA SER A 376 16.71 -8.76 -1.16
C SER A 376 15.80 -8.57 0.06
N ALA A 377 16.31 -7.95 1.13
CA ALA A 377 15.62 -7.82 2.41
C ALA A 377 14.41 -6.88 2.35
N SER A 378 13.35 -7.24 3.06
CA SER A 378 12.27 -6.30 3.36
C SER A 378 12.76 -5.10 4.19
N SER A 379 12.08 -3.96 4.10
CA SER A 379 12.44 -2.77 4.88
C SER A 379 12.41 -2.99 6.41
N PRO A 380 11.41 -3.69 6.99
CA PRO A 380 11.42 -4.00 8.42
C PRO A 380 12.57 -4.94 8.82
N ALA A 381 12.89 -5.95 8.00
CA ALA A 381 14.04 -6.84 8.24
C ALA A 381 15.37 -6.09 8.20
N LEU A 382 15.55 -5.20 7.21
CA LEU A 382 16.76 -4.37 7.12
C LEU A 382 16.92 -3.47 8.35
N ARG A 383 15.85 -2.78 8.74
CA ARG A 383 15.85 -1.92 9.93
C ARG A 383 16.18 -2.72 11.19
N LEU A 384 15.58 -3.91 11.34
CA LEU A 384 15.88 -4.81 12.45
C LEU A 384 17.35 -5.25 12.46
N ALA A 385 17.90 -5.65 11.31
CA ALA A 385 19.32 -6.04 11.20
C ALA A 385 20.29 -4.90 11.59
N VAL A 386 19.98 -3.66 11.17
CA VAL A 386 20.77 -2.47 11.53
C VAL A 386 20.67 -2.16 13.03
N LEU A 387 19.48 -2.24 13.63
CA LEU A 387 19.29 -2.04 15.07
C LEU A 387 19.92 -3.16 15.92
N CYS A 388 20.12 -4.35 15.34
CA CYS A 388 20.84 -5.46 15.97
C CYS A 388 22.37 -5.31 15.90
N SER A 389 22.91 -4.50 14.99
CA SER A 389 24.36 -4.37 14.78
C SER A 389 25.19 -3.86 15.98
N PRO A 390 24.65 -3.09 16.95
CA PRO A 390 25.39 -2.68 18.16
C PRO A 390 25.78 -3.84 19.08
N PHE A 391 25.16 -5.01 18.91
CA PHE A 391 25.35 -6.16 19.77
C PHE A 391 26.28 -7.18 19.08
N PRO A 392 27.42 -7.55 19.69
CA PRO A 392 28.37 -8.50 19.10
C PRO A 392 27.82 -9.93 18.99
N GLY A 393 26.90 -10.28 19.89
CA GLY A 393 26.13 -11.51 19.87
C GLY A 393 24.68 -11.22 20.24
N LEU A 394 23.76 -12.01 19.67
CA LEU A 394 22.33 -11.86 19.86
C LEU A 394 21.72 -13.24 20.12
N ASN A 395 20.91 -13.38 21.16
CA ASN A 395 19.96 -14.50 21.20
C ASN A 395 18.66 -14.09 20.50
N THR A 396 17.81 -15.05 20.14
CA THR A 396 16.53 -14.76 19.49
C THR A 396 15.62 -13.90 20.37
N ALA A 397 15.73 -14.03 21.70
CA ALA A 397 14.95 -13.23 22.65
C ALA A 397 15.23 -11.72 22.53
N LEU A 398 16.50 -11.33 22.36
CA LEU A 398 16.91 -9.95 22.18
C LEU A 398 16.46 -9.40 20.83
N ILE A 399 16.51 -10.20 19.76
CA ILE A 399 15.96 -9.80 18.45
C ILE A 399 14.45 -9.55 18.54
N HIS A 400 13.70 -10.42 19.22
CA HIS A 400 12.26 -10.21 19.42
C HIS A 400 11.95 -8.99 20.30
N LEU A 401 12.81 -8.67 21.26
CA LEU A 401 12.69 -7.47 22.09
C LEU A 401 12.90 -6.20 21.25
N ILE A 402 14.00 -6.13 20.50
CA ILE A 402 14.31 -5.00 19.59
C ILE A 402 13.16 -4.80 18.59
N ARG A 403 12.66 -5.90 18.02
CA ARG A 403 11.47 -5.89 17.15
C ARG A 403 10.26 -5.28 17.86
N GLN A 404 9.89 -5.78 19.05
CA GLN A 404 8.70 -5.33 19.77
C GLN A 404 8.75 -3.84 20.14
N GLU A 405 9.91 -3.34 20.57
CA GLU A 405 10.04 -1.96 21.07
C GLU A 405 10.35 -0.91 20.00
N LEU A 406 11.09 -1.28 18.94
CA LEU A 406 11.65 -0.32 17.99
C LEU A 406 11.17 -0.50 16.56
N VAL A 407 10.67 -1.69 16.21
CA VAL A 407 10.16 -2.02 14.88
C VAL A 407 8.84 -2.79 15.01
N PRO A 408 7.79 -2.22 15.62
CA PRO A 408 6.53 -2.92 15.87
C PRO A 408 5.83 -3.38 14.58
N GLU A 409 6.14 -2.76 13.45
CA GLU A 409 5.68 -3.18 12.12
C GLU A 409 6.31 -4.51 11.64
N ALA A 410 7.43 -4.95 12.24
CA ALA A 410 8.10 -6.20 11.87
C ALA A 410 7.38 -7.43 12.47
N THR A 411 7.04 -8.34 11.58
CA THR A 411 6.39 -9.63 11.84
C THR A 411 7.44 -10.72 12.13
N SER A 412 6.99 -11.93 12.47
CA SER A 412 7.88 -13.09 12.60
C SER A 412 8.61 -13.43 11.30
N ALA A 413 8.05 -13.06 10.13
CA ALA A 413 8.70 -13.27 8.85
C ALA A 413 9.94 -12.38 8.68
N ASP A 414 9.89 -11.12 9.12
CA ASP A 414 11.02 -10.19 9.03
C ASP A 414 12.19 -10.64 9.93
N VAL A 415 11.87 -11.19 11.11
CA VAL A 415 12.88 -11.83 11.98
C VAL A 415 13.54 -13.01 11.28
N ALA A 416 12.76 -13.86 10.60
CA ALA A 416 13.28 -14.99 9.85
C ALA A 416 14.14 -14.61 8.65
N GLU A 417 13.78 -13.54 7.95
CA GLU A 417 14.61 -12.98 6.89
C GLU A 417 15.98 -12.53 7.42
N VAL A 418 16.01 -11.86 8.58
CA VAL A 418 17.25 -11.45 9.25
C VAL A 418 18.08 -12.66 9.68
N VAL A 419 17.46 -13.66 10.31
CA VAL A 419 18.17 -14.86 10.82
C VAL A 419 18.74 -15.71 9.68
N VAL A 420 18.01 -15.86 8.57
CA VAL A 420 18.38 -16.76 7.45
C VAL A 420 19.16 -16.05 6.33
N SER A 421 19.31 -14.72 6.41
CA SER A 421 20.09 -13.89 5.48
C SER A 421 21.56 -14.30 5.26
N GLY A 422 22.10 -15.18 6.11
CA GLY A 422 23.52 -15.54 6.12
C GLY A 422 24.41 -14.51 6.82
N LEU A 423 23.84 -13.45 7.41
CA LEU A 423 24.57 -12.44 8.19
C LEU A 423 25.14 -13.01 9.49
N PHE A 424 24.54 -14.08 10.02
CA PHE A 424 24.90 -14.69 11.29
C PHE A 424 25.54 -16.08 11.12
N SER A 425 26.43 -16.43 12.05
CA SER A 425 26.78 -17.80 12.40
C SER A 425 26.01 -18.20 13.67
N ILE A 426 25.55 -19.46 13.70
CA ILE A 426 24.87 -20.03 14.86
C ILE A 426 25.93 -20.75 15.70
N SER A 427 26.08 -20.35 16.95
CA SER A 427 26.88 -21.06 17.96
C SER A 427 25.95 -21.68 19.00
N GLU A 428 26.31 -22.86 19.51
CA GLU A 428 25.58 -23.47 20.62
C GLU A 428 25.65 -22.53 21.84
N GLY A 429 24.51 -22.31 22.49
CA GLY A 429 24.44 -21.56 23.73
C GLY A 429 24.85 -22.45 24.91
N PRO A 430 25.26 -21.85 26.06
CA PRO A 430 25.66 -22.62 27.23
C PRO A 430 24.54 -23.58 27.68
N ALA A 431 24.93 -24.77 28.15
CA ALA A 431 24.02 -25.80 28.61
C ALA A 431 23.12 -25.28 29.74
N GLY A 432 21.84 -25.05 29.45
CA GLY A 432 20.84 -24.46 30.37
C GLY A 432 20.37 -23.05 30.03
N GLY A 433 20.96 -22.41 29.00
CA GLY A 433 20.67 -21.05 28.56
C GLY A 433 19.67 -20.91 27.39
N SER A 434 19.23 -19.67 27.15
CA SER A 434 18.04 -19.27 26.39
C SER A 434 18.11 -19.32 24.86
N GLY A 435 18.51 -20.48 24.33
CA GLY A 435 18.57 -20.74 22.88
C GLY A 435 19.92 -20.41 22.25
N PRO A 436 20.06 -20.61 20.92
CA PRO A 436 21.32 -20.43 20.22
C PRO A 436 21.79 -18.97 20.21
N LEU A 437 23.11 -18.78 20.15
CA LEU A 437 23.75 -17.47 20.02
C LEU A 437 24.02 -17.18 18.54
N LEU A 438 23.51 -16.05 18.05
CA LEU A 438 23.74 -15.53 16.72
C LEU A 438 24.90 -14.53 16.78
N ARG A 439 26.02 -14.85 16.14
CA ARG A 439 27.16 -13.93 15.98
C ARG A 439 27.22 -13.44 14.55
N PHE A 440 27.48 -12.16 14.34
CA PHE A 440 27.69 -11.64 12.99
C PHE A 440 28.93 -12.27 12.37
N ARG A 441 28.86 -12.65 11.09
CA ARG A 441 30.04 -13.08 10.34
C ARG A 441 31.01 -11.90 10.15
N ASP A 442 32.28 -12.22 9.92
CA ASP A 442 33.35 -11.23 9.80
C ASP A 442 33.01 -10.15 8.75
N GLY A 443 33.17 -8.87 9.12
CA GLY A 443 32.92 -7.72 8.26
C GLY A 443 31.45 -7.34 8.04
N VAL A 444 30.49 -8.15 8.50
CA VAL A 444 29.04 -7.86 8.40
C VAL A 444 28.64 -6.76 9.38
N ARG A 445 29.05 -6.90 10.64
CA ARG A 445 28.65 -6.01 11.74
C ARG A 445 29.11 -4.58 11.49
N GLU A 446 30.34 -4.41 11.04
CA GLU A 446 30.96 -3.10 10.79
C GLU A 446 30.19 -2.35 9.69
N ARG A 447 29.78 -3.06 8.63
CA ARG A 447 29.02 -2.47 7.52
C ARG A 447 27.57 -2.15 7.88
N LEU A 448 26.92 -2.95 8.73
CA LEU A 448 25.58 -2.63 9.24
C LEU A 448 25.63 -1.46 10.24
N THR A 449 26.66 -1.42 11.09
CA THR A 449 26.84 -0.36 12.09
C THR A 449 27.13 1.00 11.44
N ALA A 450 27.84 1.02 10.30
CA ALA A 450 28.02 2.24 9.51
C ALA A 450 26.71 2.89 9.03
N ARG A 451 25.60 2.13 9.00
CA ARG A 451 24.26 2.62 8.62
C ARG A 451 23.41 3.02 9.83
N LEU A 452 23.89 2.79 11.05
CA LEU A 452 23.18 3.11 12.28
C LEU A 452 23.57 4.50 12.77
N GLY A 453 22.60 5.42 12.83
CA GLY A 453 22.84 6.74 13.41
C GLY A 453 23.09 6.65 14.92
N ALA A 454 23.95 7.53 15.47
CA ALA A 454 24.28 7.55 16.90
C ALA A 454 23.04 7.69 17.82
N ARG A 455 21.99 8.38 17.33
CA ARG A 455 20.71 8.50 18.04
C ARG A 455 19.96 7.18 18.10
N ASP A 456 19.93 6.41 17.01
CA ASP A 456 19.24 5.13 16.94
C ASP A 456 19.99 4.05 17.75
N ALA A 457 21.32 4.09 17.78
CA ALA A 457 22.13 3.24 18.65
C ALA A 457 21.78 3.45 20.14
N ARG A 458 21.72 4.71 20.60
CA ARG A 458 21.30 5.04 21.97
C ARG A 458 19.86 4.62 22.24
N ARG A 459 18.93 5.00 21.35
CA ARG A 459 17.52 4.65 21.46
C ARG A 459 17.31 3.13 21.58
N THR A 460 18.14 2.35 20.91
CA THR A 460 18.07 0.89 20.96
C THR A 460 18.41 0.37 22.35
N ARG A 461 19.58 0.74 22.89
CA ARG A 461 19.98 0.33 24.26
C ARG A 461 19.03 0.85 25.33
N ASP A 462 18.54 2.09 25.20
CA ASP A 462 17.57 2.67 26.12
C ASP A 462 16.24 1.90 26.12
N ALA A 463 15.80 1.44 24.94
CA ALA A 463 14.60 0.63 24.81
C ALA A 463 14.75 -0.74 25.46
N VAL A 464 15.91 -1.39 25.29
CA VAL A 464 16.19 -2.66 25.96
C VAL A 464 16.19 -2.48 27.48
N SER A 465 16.90 -1.47 27.99
CA SER A 465 17.00 -1.19 29.42
C SER A 465 15.63 -0.86 30.04
N ARG A 466 14.82 -0.03 29.36
CA ARG A 466 13.43 0.28 29.79
C ARG A 466 12.53 -0.94 29.78
N PHE A 467 12.62 -1.79 28.74
CA PHE A 467 11.80 -2.99 28.65
C PHE A 467 12.06 -3.93 29.83
N ILE A 468 13.34 -4.15 30.16
CA ILE A 468 13.76 -5.00 31.29
C ILE A 468 13.21 -4.45 32.60
N ALA A 469 13.35 -3.13 32.82
CA ALA A 469 12.84 -2.48 34.02
C ALA A 469 11.32 -2.56 34.16
N ALA A 470 10.57 -2.50 33.06
CA ALA A 470 9.11 -2.54 33.05
C ALA A 470 8.53 -3.96 33.21
N HIS A 471 9.29 -5.01 32.88
CA HIS A 471 8.78 -6.38 32.76
C HIS A 471 9.43 -7.37 33.72
N THR A 472 10.02 -6.92 34.83
CA THR A 472 10.70 -7.78 35.83
C THR A 472 9.85 -8.94 36.40
N SER A 473 8.52 -8.88 36.23
CA SER A 473 7.56 -9.90 36.67
C SER A 473 6.94 -10.75 35.55
N ALA A 474 7.41 -10.62 34.30
CA ALA A 474 6.87 -11.36 33.16
C ALA A 474 7.09 -12.89 33.32
N ALA A 475 6.19 -13.73 32.82
CA ALA A 475 6.31 -15.19 33.01
C ALA A 475 7.46 -15.84 32.20
N GLY A 476 7.93 -15.17 31.13
CA GLY A 476 9.04 -15.66 30.31
C GLY A 476 10.33 -14.93 30.64
N HIS A 477 11.41 -15.66 30.89
CA HIS A 477 12.72 -15.10 31.18
C HIS A 477 13.83 -15.76 30.34
N PHE A 478 14.94 -15.05 30.19
CA PHE A 478 16.18 -15.55 29.62
C PHE A 478 17.40 -15.18 30.49
N ALA A 479 18.47 -15.95 30.41
CA ALA A 479 19.68 -15.74 31.21
C ALA A 479 20.52 -14.56 30.69
N ALA A 480 20.98 -13.72 31.62
CA ALA A 480 21.93 -12.63 31.40
C ALA A 480 22.95 -12.57 32.54
N LEU A 481 24.06 -11.88 32.36
CA LEU A 481 25.15 -11.76 33.33
C LEU A 481 25.30 -10.31 33.79
N VAL A 482 25.51 -10.11 35.09
CA VAL A 482 25.83 -8.81 35.68
C VAL A 482 27.16 -8.94 36.43
N PRO A 483 28.13 -8.03 36.23
CA PRO A 483 29.41 -8.06 36.95
C PRO A 483 29.17 -8.14 38.46
N ALA A 484 29.82 -9.05 39.18
CA ALA A 484 29.67 -9.18 40.64
C ALA A 484 30.94 -9.78 41.25
N ALA A 485 31.45 -9.19 42.34
CA ALA A 485 32.65 -9.68 43.00
C ALA A 485 32.36 -11.07 43.62
N GLY A 486 33.07 -12.11 43.16
CA GLY A 486 32.82 -13.49 43.62
C GLY A 486 31.62 -14.20 42.97
N GLY A 487 31.11 -13.67 41.86
CA GLY A 487 30.12 -14.38 41.03
C GLY A 487 30.66 -15.70 40.45
N ARG A 488 29.78 -16.71 40.29
CA ARG A 488 30.13 -18.03 39.76
C ARG A 488 30.21 -18.11 38.23
N ALA A 489 29.70 -17.10 37.54
CA ALA A 489 29.79 -16.98 36.09
C ALA A 489 30.94 -16.04 35.70
N ALA A 490 31.39 -16.13 34.46
CA ALA A 490 32.45 -15.30 33.91
C ALA A 490 31.93 -14.48 32.73
N ILE A 491 32.27 -13.19 32.68
CA ILE A 491 32.10 -12.34 31.49
C ILE A 491 33.46 -12.26 30.79
N SER A 492 33.49 -12.56 29.49
CA SER A 492 34.70 -12.36 28.66
C SER A 492 35.02 -10.87 28.52
N SER A 493 36.30 -10.51 28.54
CA SER A 493 36.77 -9.13 28.29
C SER A 493 36.34 -8.55 26.94
N GLU A 494 35.96 -9.39 25.97
CA GLU A 494 35.47 -8.97 24.65
C GLU A 494 33.94 -8.78 24.59
N ALA A 495 33.22 -9.10 25.66
CA ALA A 495 31.77 -8.99 25.71
C ALA A 495 31.34 -7.52 25.84
N ALA A 496 30.49 -7.05 24.91
CA ALA A 496 29.86 -5.73 25.05
C ALA A 496 28.56 -5.83 25.85
N PRO A 497 28.26 -4.86 26.73
CA PRO A 497 27.00 -4.82 27.44
C PRO A 497 25.85 -4.50 26.48
N PHE A 498 24.69 -5.11 26.73
CA PHE A 498 23.49 -4.92 25.90
C PHE A 498 22.43 -4.03 26.58
N ALA A 499 22.52 -3.81 27.88
CA ALA A 499 21.64 -2.94 28.65
C ALA A 499 22.36 -2.39 29.89
N ASP A 500 21.90 -1.25 30.41
CA ASP A 500 22.34 -0.67 31.68
C ASP A 500 21.17 -0.60 32.64
N LEU A 501 21.28 -1.28 33.78
CA LEU A 501 20.19 -1.40 34.75
C LEU A 501 20.47 -0.58 36.01
N SER A 502 19.42 0.10 36.47
CA SER A 502 19.44 0.76 37.78
C SER A 502 19.56 -0.25 38.92
N ALA A 503 20.10 0.18 40.06
CA ALA A 503 20.17 -0.65 41.26
C ALA A 503 18.80 -1.19 41.71
N ARG A 504 17.72 -0.42 41.49
CA ARG A 504 16.34 -0.85 41.78
C ARG A 504 15.88 -1.99 40.88
N THR A 505 16.19 -1.92 39.59
CA THR A 505 15.86 -2.97 38.63
C THR A 505 16.64 -4.24 38.94
N LEU A 506 17.93 -4.12 39.28
CA LEU A 506 18.76 -5.24 39.69
C LEU A 506 18.24 -5.92 40.96
N ALA A 507 17.81 -5.15 41.96
CA ALA A 507 17.16 -5.69 43.15
C ALA A 507 15.87 -6.46 42.81
N ALA A 508 15.05 -5.92 41.89
CA ALA A 508 13.83 -6.59 41.43
C ALA A 508 14.10 -7.89 40.65
N LEU A 509 15.26 -8.02 40.00
CA LEU A 509 15.71 -9.25 39.33
C LEU A 509 16.46 -10.22 40.27
N GLY A 510 16.44 -9.98 41.59
CA GLY A 510 17.07 -10.84 42.59
C GLY A 510 18.56 -10.57 42.84
N VAL A 511 19.10 -9.45 42.31
CA VAL A 511 20.48 -9.02 42.55
C VAL A 511 20.55 -8.12 43.78
N THR A 512 20.71 -8.71 44.97
CA THR A 512 20.97 -7.97 46.22
C THR A 512 22.47 -7.74 46.44
N GLY A 513 22.89 -6.47 46.50
CA GLY A 513 24.12 -5.98 47.14
C GLY A 513 25.47 -6.41 46.55
N ASP A 514 26.15 -5.47 45.88
CA ASP A 514 27.61 -5.26 45.98
C ASP A 514 27.82 -3.77 45.69
N GLY A 515 28.43 -3.04 46.64
CA GLY A 515 28.65 -1.60 46.56
C GLY A 515 29.64 -1.21 45.45
N PRO A 516 29.70 0.08 45.06
CA PRO A 516 30.61 0.54 44.02
C PRO A 516 32.07 0.35 44.47
N ALA A 517 32.85 -0.39 43.69
CA ALA A 517 34.28 -0.57 43.90
C ALA A 517 35.06 0.67 43.42
N THR A 518 35.48 1.48 44.40
CA THR A 518 36.74 2.26 44.49
C THR A 518 37.12 3.21 43.35
N SER A 519 36.96 4.51 43.63
CA SER A 519 37.81 5.59 43.13
C SER A 519 39.18 5.57 43.84
N VAL A 520 40.25 5.74 43.08
CA VAL A 520 41.61 6.11 43.52
C VAL A 520 41.94 7.34 42.67
N ALA A 521 42.50 8.46 43.12
CA ALA A 521 42.74 9.11 44.41
C ALA A 521 42.99 10.58 44.03
N ASP A 522 42.75 11.55 44.93
CA ASP A 522 43.61 12.73 44.95
C ASP A 522 43.66 13.35 46.36
N PRO A 523 44.86 13.69 46.88
CA PRO A 523 45.03 14.38 48.14
C PRO A 523 45.02 15.91 47.97
N ALA A 524 44.93 16.58 49.12
CA ALA A 524 44.58 17.97 49.33
C ALA A 524 45.65 19.04 48.96
N ASP A 525 45.15 20.29 49.04
CA ASP A 525 45.79 21.59 49.32
C ASP A 525 46.24 22.48 48.14
N VAL A 526 45.65 23.70 48.05
CA VAL A 526 46.27 25.03 48.32
C VAL A 526 45.39 26.20 47.79
N VAL A 527 44.79 26.93 48.74
CA VAL A 527 44.75 28.40 49.01
C VAL A 527 44.93 29.48 47.89
N ASP A 528 44.00 30.45 47.91
CA ASP A 528 43.99 31.90 47.55
C ASP A 528 44.40 32.44 46.17
N ALA A 529 43.48 33.21 45.53
CA ALA A 529 43.46 34.70 45.56
C ALA A 529 42.72 35.31 44.33
N GLU A 530 41.77 36.22 44.63
CA GLU A 530 41.42 37.53 44.01
C GLU A 530 41.58 37.72 42.46
N ASP A 531 40.72 38.42 41.72
CA ASP A 531 40.14 39.73 41.99
C ASP A 531 39.07 40.12 40.95
N HIS A 532 38.29 41.13 41.30
CA HIS A 532 37.16 41.75 40.60
C HIS A 532 37.56 42.60 39.37
N LEU A 533 36.70 42.73 38.34
CA LEU A 533 36.21 44.04 37.86
C LEU A 533 35.13 43.97 36.75
N SER A 534 34.19 44.91 36.85
CA SER A 534 33.06 45.27 35.97
C SER A 534 33.40 45.61 34.49
N PRO A 535 32.40 45.61 33.59
CA PRO A 535 32.58 45.76 32.14
C PRO A 535 32.65 47.23 31.67
N PRO A 536 33.30 47.53 30.52
CA PRO A 536 33.06 48.78 29.79
C PRO A 536 32.00 48.63 28.68
N ALA A 537 31.31 49.75 28.42
CA ALA A 537 30.22 49.94 27.48
C ALA A 537 30.59 49.70 25.99
N PRO A 538 29.61 49.37 25.12
CA PRO A 538 29.85 48.98 23.75
C PRO A 538 30.17 50.16 22.83
N VAL A 539 31.20 49.97 21.99
CA VAL A 539 31.53 50.81 20.83
C VAL A 539 30.77 50.25 19.62
N THR A 540 29.98 51.11 18.96
CA THR A 540 29.29 50.82 17.70
C THR A 540 30.28 50.87 16.51
N PRO A 541 30.27 49.89 15.61
CA PRO A 541 30.76 50.07 14.24
C PRO A 541 29.67 49.86 13.17
N PRO A 542 29.93 50.27 11.91
CA PRO A 542 28.91 50.82 11.01
C PRO A 542 28.41 49.83 9.94
N ALA A 543 27.27 50.18 9.34
CA ALA A 543 26.73 49.56 8.13
C ALA A 543 27.59 49.87 6.89
N PRO A 544 27.64 48.93 5.93
CA PRO A 544 27.08 49.15 4.59
C PRO A 544 26.44 47.86 4.03
N ALA A 545 25.78 47.76 2.87
CA ALA A 545 25.01 48.60 1.97
C ALA A 545 24.52 47.64 0.84
N ALA A 546 23.26 47.79 0.42
CA ALA A 546 22.67 47.51 -0.89
C ALA A 546 23.12 46.28 -1.73
N TRP A 547 22.16 45.37 -1.98
CA TRP A 547 21.83 44.95 -3.35
C TRP A 547 20.31 44.75 -3.46
N ALA A 548 19.70 45.63 -4.24
CA ALA A 548 18.31 45.55 -4.67
C ALA A 548 18.24 44.81 -6.01
N ASP A 549 17.28 43.90 -6.16
CA ASP A 549 16.29 43.88 -7.26
C ASP A 549 15.60 42.51 -7.35
N ARG A 550 14.34 42.47 -6.88
CA ARG A 550 13.36 41.46 -7.30
C ARG A 550 12.02 42.16 -7.56
N PRO A 551 11.36 41.91 -8.71
CA PRO A 551 10.10 42.55 -9.03
C PRO A 551 8.99 41.99 -8.12
N GLN A 552 8.35 42.89 -7.39
CA GLN A 552 7.22 42.64 -6.51
C GLN A 552 5.97 42.32 -7.35
N LEU A 553 5.46 41.09 -7.26
CA LEU A 553 4.08 40.80 -7.67
C LEU A 553 3.16 41.18 -6.50
N ARG A 554 2.43 42.28 -6.67
CA ARG A 554 1.47 42.81 -5.70
C ARG A 554 0.43 41.74 -5.31
N ALA A 555 0.39 41.39 -4.04
CA ALA A 555 -0.71 40.64 -3.44
C ALA A 555 -1.97 41.52 -3.42
N ALA A 556 -2.96 41.17 -4.24
CA ALA A 556 -4.32 41.64 -4.05
C ALA A 556 -4.92 40.84 -2.89
N GLN A 557 -5.11 41.51 -1.75
CA GLN A 557 -5.87 41.00 -0.63
C GLN A 557 -7.36 40.92 -1.02
N THR A 558 -7.89 39.71 -1.10
CA THR A 558 -9.32 39.44 -0.98
C THR A 558 -9.48 38.32 0.03
N GLY A 559 -10.14 38.62 1.15
CA GLY A 559 -10.44 37.66 2.20
C GLY A 559 -11.29 36.48 1.69
N GLY A 560 -10.98 35.28 2.17
CA GLY A 560 -11.68 34.06 1.81
C GLY A 560 -11.33 32.88 2.71
N ASP A 561 -12.21 32.66 3.70
CA ASP A 561 -12.70 31.38 4.24
C ASP A 561 -11.75 30.35 4.88
N ARG A 562 -12.28 29.69 5.91
CA ARG A 562 -11.63 28.72 6.80
C ARG A 562 -10.93 27.58 6.03
N SER A 563 -9.60 27.47 6.19
CA SER A 563 -8.77 26.28 5.98
C SER A 563 -9.23 25.34 4.84
N ASP A 564 -8.78 25.63 3.63
CA ASP A 564 -9.05 24.82 2.46
C ASP A 564 -8.22 23.52 2.46
N HIS A 565 -8.76 22.43 3.00
CA HIS A 565 -8.07 21.13 3.17
C HIS A 565 -8.03 20.27 1.88
N ARG A 566 -8.13 20.88 0.69
CA ARG A 566 -8.12 20.17 -0.59
C ARG A 566 -6.70 19.67 -0.93
N PRO A 567 -6.53 18.43 -1.42
CA PRO A 567 -5.20 17.94 -1.80
C PRO A 567 -4.64 18.72 -2.98
N TYR A 568 -3.33 18.99 -2.95
CA TYR A 568 -2.63 19.68 -4.04
C TYR A 568 -2.66 18.83 -5.32
N PHE A 569 -2.53 17.51 -5.19
CA PHE A 569 -2.56 16.64 -6.36
C PHE A 569 -3.30 15.32 -6.16
N PHE A 570 -3.83 14.80 -7.25
CA PHE A 570 -4.26 13.42 -7.39
C PHE A 570 -3.23 12.66 -8.24
N LEU A 571 -2.62 11.60 -7.71
CA LEU A 571 -1.70 10.73 -8.44
C LEU A 571 -2.46 9.57 -9.08
N SER A 572 -2.60 9.63 -10.39
CA SER A 572 -3.25 8.58 -11.20
C SER A 572 -2.21 7.65 -11.79
N TYR A 573 -2.34 6.35 -11.57
CA TYR A 573 -1.40 5.35 -12.07
C TYR A 573 -2.08 4.01 -12.35
N ALA A 574 -1.49 3.20 -13.24
CA ALA A 574 -2.01 1.87 -13.52
C ALA A 574 -1.41 0.81 -12.58
N HIS A 575 -2.28 0.10 -11.87
CA HIS A 575 -1.89 -1.02 -11.02
C HIS A 575 -1.13 -2.11 -11.79
N THR A 576 -0.02 -2.55 -11.19
CA THR A 576 0.76 -3.65 -11.72
C THR A 576 0.13 -4.97 -11.25
N PRO A 577 -0.28 -5.87 -12.17
CA PRO A 577 -0.90 -7.12 -11.82
C PRO A 577 0.12 -7.98 -11.11
N ARG A 578 -0.33 -8.64 -10.05
CA ARG A 578 0.52 -9.51 -9.24
C ARG A 578 0.90 -10.73 -10.07
N TYR A 579 2.16 -10.80 -10.48
CA TYR A 579 2.71 -11.93 -11.23
C TYR A 579 2.94 -13.17 -10.31
N ALA A 580 3.06 -12.98 -8.99
CA ALA A 580 3.15 -14.03 -7.97
C ALA A 580 2.78 -13.48 -6.57
N GLU A 581 2.68 -14.33 -5.54
CA GLU A 581 2.66 -13.88 -4.13
C GLU A 581 4.06 -13.39 -3.75
N GLY A 582 4.26 -12.06 -3.81
CA GLY A 582 5.50 -11.36 -3.50
C GLY A 582 5.19 -9.95 -2.99
N ALA A 583 6.24 -9.15 -2.79
CA ALA A 583 6.11 -7.76 -2.38
C ALA A 583 5.23 -6.99 -3.38
N ASP A 584 4.46 -6.05 -2.86
CA ASP A 584 3.47 -5.33 -3.64
C ASP A 584 4.11 -4.66 -4.87
N PRO A 585 3.68 -4.98 -6.11
CA PRO A 585 4.39 -4.54 -7.29
C PRO A 585 4.31 -3.02 -7.50
N ASP A 586 3.38 -2.35 -6.82
CA ASP A 586 3.24 -0.89 -6.81
C ASP A 586 4.00 -0.20 -5.65
N MET A 587 4.83 -0.92 -4.87
CA MET A 587 5.57 -0.33 -3.73
C MET A 587 6.43 0.89 -4.11
N TRP A 588 6.94 0.89 -5.35
CA TRP A 588 7.75 1.98 -5.87
C TRP A 588 6.91 3.23 -6.17
N VAL A 589 5.66 3.04 -6.59
CA VAL A 589 4.69 4.13 -6.74
C VAL A 589 4.32 4.70 -5.36
N GLU A 590 4.19 3.85 -4.33
CA GLU A 590 3.97 4.31 -2.96
C GLU A 590 5.14 5.14 -2.43
N ARG A 591 6.38 4.69 -2.67
CA ARG A 591 7.57 5.46 -2.32
C ARG A 591 7.57 6.82 -3.02
N LEU A 592 7.35 6.85 -4.34
CA LEU A 592 7.23 8.10 -5.10
C LEU A 592 6.16 9.03 -4.52
N PHE A 593 4.98 8.49 -4.22
CA PHE A 593 3.88 9.26 -3.65
C PHE A 593 4.25 9.89 -2.30
N ARG A 594 4.91 9.13 -1.42
CA ARG A 594 5.38 9.61 -0.11
C ARG A 594 6.43 10.71 -0.26
N ASP A 595 7.39 10.52 -1.15
CA ASP A 595 8.46 11.48 -1.40
C ASP A 595 7.89 12.79 -1.98
N LEU A 596 6.94 12.69 -2.93
CA LEU A 596 6.20 13.85 -3.46
C LEU A 596 5.41 14.58 -2.38
N CYS A 597 4.68 13.86 -1.53
CA CYS A 597 3.96 14.47 -0.40
C CYS A 597 4.91 15.21 0.54
N GLY A 598 6.08 14.62 0.84
CA GLY A 598 7.10 15.26 1.67
C GLY A 598 7.59 16.59 1.10
N HIS A 599 7.90 16.64 -0.19
CA HIS A 599 8.33 17.87 -0.85
C HIS A 599 7.20 18.91 -0.97
N VAL A 600 5.98 18.50 -1.32
CA VAL A 600 4.83 19.43 -1.41
C VAL A 600 4.50 20.03 -0.04
N MET A 601 4.50 19.22 1.03
CA MET A 601 4.32 19.73 2.40
C MET A 601 5.41 20.74 2.79
N ALA A 602 6.65 20.52 2.38
CA ALA A 602 7.76 21.44 2.67
C ALA A 602 7.70 22.75 1.88
N MET A 603 6.97 22.79 0.76
CA MET A 603 6.87 23.95 -0.14
C MET A 603 5.58 24.77 0.05
N THR A 604 4.64 24.30 0.87
CA THR A 604 3.28 24.87 0.98
C THR A 604 2.93 25.22 2.43
N ASP A 605 1.84 25.96 2.63
CA ASP A 605 1.32 26.37 3.93
C ASP A 605 0.30 25.37 4.52
N LEU A 606 0.28 24.13 4.02
CA LEU A 606 -0.63 23.10 4.49
C LEU A 606 -0.39 22.77 5.99
N PRO A 607 -1.45 22.73 6.81
CA PRO A 607 -1.31 22.40 8.23
C PRO A 607 -0.93 20.92 8.41
N ALA A 608 -0.25 20.63 9.52
CA ALA A 608 0.13 19.26 9.87
C ALA A 608 -1.10 18.34 9.93
N GLY A 609 -1.08 17.28 9.14
CA GLY A 609 -2.19 16.32 9.01
C GLY A 609 -3.14 16.56 7.83
N ALA A 610 -2.99 17.68 7.08
CA ALA A 610 -3.69 17.86 5.82
C ALA A 610 -3.09 16.96 4.71
N PRO A 611 -3.91 16.40 3.81
CA PRO A 611 -3.42 15.54 2.74
C PRO A 611 -2.75 16.40 1.64
N ALA A 612 -1.43 16.31 1.50
CA ALA A 612 -0.72 16.96 0.39
C ALA A 612 -1.10 16.39 -0.98
N GLY A 613 -1.31 15.08 -1.05
CA GLY A 613 -1.74 14.38 -2.26
C GLY A 613 -2.73 13.27 -1.95
N PHE A 614 -3.28 12.65 -2.99
CA PHE A 614 -4.17 11.50 -2.89
C PHE A 614 -3.86 10.46 -3.98
N MET A 615 -3.98 9.16 -3.65
CA MET A 615 -3.93 8.03 -4.60
C MET A 615 -4.92 6.92 -4.21
N ASP A 616 -5.40 6.14 -5.19
CA ASP A 616 -6.52 5.18 -5.04
C ASP A 616 -6.32 4.10 -3.93
N ARG A 617 -5.08 3.78 -3.59
CA ARG A 617 -4.77 2.79 -2.53
C ARG A 617 -5.16 3.23 -1.12
N GLU A 618 -5.40 4.51 -0.87
CA GLU A 618 -5.83 5.00 0.44
C GLU A 618 -7.27 4.57 0.79
N ILE A 619 -8.06 4.16 -0.20
CA ILE A 619 -9.44 3.73 0.00
C ILE A 619 -9.50 2.21 0.22
N ARG A 620 -9.36 1.77 1.47
CA ARG A 620 -9.59 0.36 1.86
C ARG A 620 -11.02 -0.05 1.51
N SER A 621 -11.17 -1.23 0.88
CA SER A 621 -12.41 -1.76 0.30
C SER A 621 -13.61 -1.70 1.27
N GLY A 622 -14.60 -0.86 0.93
CA GLY A 622 -15.88 -0.67 1.62
C GLY A 622 -16.93 -0.01 0.73
N GLU A 623 -18.17 0.13 1.21
CA GLU A 623 -19.22 0.94 0.58
C GLU A 623 -18.78 2.42 0.51
N GLY A 624 -18.95 3.09 -0.63
CA GLY A 624 -18.63 4.51 -0.82
C GLY A 624 -17.31 4.86 -1.53
N TRP A 625 -16.52 3.87 -2.00
CA TRP A 625 -15.25 4.10 -2.72
C TRP A 625 -15.39 5.02 -3.95
N SER A 626 -16.42 4.80 -4.78
CA SER A 626 -16.65 5.58 -6.01
C SER A 626 -17.07 7.03 -5.74
N GLU A 627 -17.78 7.27 -4.63
CA GLU A 627 -18.22 8.60 -4.22
C GLU A 627 -17.03 9.43 -3.75
N ARG A 628 -16.17 8.85 -2.91
CA ARG A 628 -14.95 9.50 -2.43
C ARG A 628 -13.96 9.78 -3.56
N LEU A 629 -13.76 8.84 -4.48
CA LEU A 629 -12.89 9.04 -5.64
C LEU A 629 -13.42 10.18 -6.54
N GLY A 630 -14.75 10.19 -6.79
CA GLY A 630 -15.41 11.26 -7.54
C GLY A 630 -15.31 12.63 -6.86
N GLU A 631 -15.37 12.68 -5.53
CA GLU A 631 -15.19 13.91 -4.74
C GLU A 631 -13.75 14.43 -4.80
N VAL A 632 -12.76 13.55 -4.65
CA VAL A 632 -11.34 13.98 -4.73
C VAL A 632 -11.01 14.48 -6.13
N LEU A 633 -11.43 13.79 -7.19
CA LEU A 633 -11.22 14.26 -8.57
C LEU A 633 -11.96 15.58 -8.85
N ALA A 634 -13.08 15.82 -8.19
CA ALA A 634 -13.79 17.08 -8.26
C ALA A 634 -13.09 18.22 -7.51
N THR A 635 -12.28 17.93 -6.48
CA THR A 635 -11.74 18.96 -5.58
C THR A 635 -10.23 19.17 -5.67
N CYS A 636 -9.43 18.17 -6.06
CA CYS A 636 -7.96 18.26 -6.12
C CYS A 636 -7.48 19.42 -7.01
N ARG A 637 -6.34 20.03 -6.69
CA ARG A 637 -5.86 21.22 -7.44
C ARG A 637 -5.22 20.85 -8.78
N THR A 638 -4.41 19.80 -8.77
CA THR A 638 -3.63 19.31 -9.92
C THR A 638 -3.87 17.81 -10.15
N PHE A 639 -3.78 17.34 -11.39
CA PHE A 639 -3.84 15.91 -11.72
C PHE A 639 -2.49 15.43 -12.25
N VAL A 640 -1.95 14.38 -11.65
CA VAL A 640 -0.60 13.86 -11.93
C VAL A 640 -0.73 12.45 -12.51
N PRO A 641 -0.78 12.30 -13.84
CA PRO A 641 -0.81 11.01 -14.49
C PRO A 641 0.59 10.40 -14.61
N LEU A 642 0.74 9.15 -14.19
CA LEU A 642 1.99 8.43 -14.17
C LEU A 642 2.15 7.61 -15.47
N TYR A 643 2.75 8.23 -16.49
CA TYR A 643 2.86 7.72 -17.86
C TYR A 643 3.62 6.39 -17.94
N SER A 644 2.94 5.39 -18.47
CA SER A 644 3.51 4.09 -18.85
C SER A 644 2.62 3.47 -19.93
N PRO A 645 3.11 2.47 -20.69
CA PRO A 645 2.26 1.75 -21.64
C PRO A 645 1.00 1.15 -20.98
N ARG A 646 1.12 0.67 -19.73
CA ARG A 646 -0.02 0.15 -18.96
C ARG A 646 -1.02 1.22 -18.55
N TYR A 647 -0.54 2.44 -18.28
CA TYR A 647 -1.38 3.58 -17.92
C TYR A 647 -2.40 3.88 -19.01
N PHE A 648 -1.94 3.99 -20.26
CA PHE A 648 -2.81 4.29 -21.39
C PHE A 648 -3.69 3.10 -21.83
N ALA A 649 -3.33 1.87 -21.45
CA ALA A 649 -4.17 0.69 -21.63
C ALA A 649 -5.25 0.53 -20.55
N SER A 650 -5.20 1.30 -19.46
CA SER A 650 -6.12 1.18 -18.32
C SER A 650 -7.38 2.03 -18.53
N GLU A 651 -8.54 1.38 -18.63
CA GLU A 651 -9.83 2.07 -18.70
C GLU A 651 -10.11 2.92 -17.46
N MET A 652 -9.68 2.45 -16.28
CA MET A 652 -9.86 3.14 -15.00
C MET A 652 -9.08 4.46 -14.97
N CYS A 653 -7.81 4.44 -15.39
CA CYS A 653 -6.98 5.64 -15.47
C CYS A 653 -7.56 6.64 -16.50
N GLY A 654 -8.10 6.13 -17.62
CA GLY A 654 -8.79 6.95 -18.59
C GLY A 654 -10.05 7.62 -18.03
N ARG A 655 -10.81 6.93 -17.16
CA ARG A 655 -11.99 7.48 -16.48
C ARG A 655 -11.62 8.58 -15.47
N GLU A 656 -10.56 8.38 -14.71
CA GLU A 656 -10.02 9.38 -13.77
C GLU A 656 -9.60 10.65 -14.51
N TRP A 657 -8.86 10.48 -15.61
CA TRP A 657 -8.46 11.59 -16.48
C TRP A 657 -9.68 12.34 -17.00
N TYR A 658 -10.67 11.62 -17.52
CA TYR A 658 -11.89 12.20 -18.06
C TYR A 658 -12.64 13.03 -17.00
N ALA A 659 -12.80 12.47 -15.79
CA ALA A 659 -13.48 13.12 -14.68
C ALA A 659 -12.79 14.43 -14.26
N PHE A 660 -11.46 14.45 -14.18
CA PHE A 660 -10.70 15.66 -13.86
C PHE A 660 -10.69 16.67 -15.01
N ALA A 661 -10.37 16.24 -16.23
CA ALA A 661 -10.18 17.12 -17.39
C ALA A 661 -11.44 17.92 -17.76
N GLN A 662 -12.63 17.43 -17.43
CA GLN A 662 -13.87 18.20 -17.55
C GLN A 662 -13.82 19.54 -16.81
N ARG A 663 -13.14 19.63 -15.67
CA ARG A 663 -13.00 20.87 -14.90
C ARG A 663 -12.25 21.94 -15.69
N ALA A 664 -11.18 21.56 -16.41
CA ALA A 664 -10.44 22.47 -17.28
C ALA A 664 -11.30 22.96 -18.45
N VAL A 665 -12.12 22.07 -19.05
CA VAL A 665 -13.07 22.43 -20.12
C VAL A 665 -14.09 23.44 -19.62
N TYR A 666 -14.70 23.21 -18.45
CA TYR A 666 -15.69 24.14 -17.90
C TYR A 666 -15.07 25.46 -17.42
N HIS A 667 -13.85 25.41 -16.88
CA HIS A 667 -13.10 26.61 -16.53
C HIS A 667 -12.88 27.47 -17.78
N HIS A 668 -12.36 26.88 -18.85
CA HIS A 668 -12.14 27.58 -20.11
C HIS A 668 -13.44 28.12 -20.71
N ALA A 669 -14.54 27.37 -20.61
CA ALA A 669 -15.86 27.84 -21.04
C ALA A 669 -16.29 29.11 -20.28
N ARG A 670 -16.07 29.17 -18.96
CA ARG A 670 -16.46 30.31 -18.12
C ARG A 670 -15.51 31.50 -18.21
N SER A 671 -14.20 31.26 -18.24
CA SER A 671 -13.17 32.30 -18.20
C SER A 671 -12.74 32.78 -19.59
N GLY A 672 -13.03 32.01 -20.64
CA GLY A 672 -12.49 32.24 -21.99
C GLY A 672 -11.00 31.93 -22.13
N ARG A 673 -10.32 31.48 -21.06
CA ARG A 673 -8.87 31.22 -21.04
C ARG A 673 -8.57 29.73 -20.82
N PRO A 674 -7.79 29.08 -21.71
CA PRO A 674 -7.41 27.69 -21.51
C PRO A 674 -6.44 27.59 -20.33
N VAL A 675 -6.46 26.44 -19.65
CA VAL A 675 -5.57 26.13 -18.52
C VAL A 675 -5.11 24.68 -18.61
N GLU A 676 -3.91 24.41 -18.11
CA GLU A 676 -3.29 23.08 -18.12
C GLU A 676 -3.02 22.61 -16.68
N PRO A 677 -4.05 22.11 -15.96
CA PRO A 677 -3.93 21.65 -14.58
C PRO A 677 -3.40 20.21 -14.46
N ILE A 678 -2.88 19.64 -15.55
CA ILE A 678 -2.38 18.26 -15.61
C ILE A 678 -0.86 18.29 -15.68
N VAL A 679 -0.19 17.60 -14.75
CA VAL A 679 1.27 17.51 -14.66
C VAL A 679 1.70 16.07 -14.92
N PRO A 680 1.95 15.68 -16.18
CA PRO A 680 2.38 14.32 -16.52
C PRO A 680 3.77 13.98 -15.98
N ALA A 681 3.83 12.83 -15.29
CA ALA A 681 5.06 12.26 -14.75
C ALA A 681 5.41 10.98 -15.52
N LEU A 682 6.65 10.87 -15.99
CA LEU A 682 7.11 9.73 -16.79
C LEU A 682 7.53 8.59 -15.86
N TRP A 683 6.74 7.52 -15.78
CA TRP A 683 7.10 6.32 -15.00
C TRP A 683 8.09 5.46 -15.76
N VAL A 684 7.73 5.15 -17.00
CA VAL A 684 8.49 4.34 -17.94
C VAL A 684 8.46 5.09 -19.27
N PRO A 685 9.58 5.19 -20.00
CA PRO A 685 9.63 5.81 -21.31
C PRO A 685 8.47 5.33 -22.19
N THR A 686 7.68 6.28 -22.66
CA THR A 686 6.45 6.03 -23.39
C THR A 686 6.53 6.75 -24.73
N PRO A 687 6.59 6.02 -25.87
CA PRO A 687 6.66 6.62 -27.20
C PRO A 687 5.42 7.48 -27.51
N GLN A 688 5.57 8.51 -28.34
CA GLN A 688 4.46 9.41 -28.68
C GLN A 688 3.35 8.71 -29.46
N GLU A 689 3.68 7.66 -30.20
CA GLU A 689 2.75 6.92 -31.07
C GLU A 689 1.69 6.14 -30.29
N ILE A 690 1.92 5.88 -29.00
CA ILE A 690 0.96 5.20 -28.12
C ILE A 690 0.18 6.16 -27.22
N LEU A 691 0.45 7.48 -27.31
CA LEU A 691 -0.25 8.48 -26.52
C LEU A 691 -1.66 8.71 -27.10
N PRO A 692 -2.71 8.69 -26.27
CA PRO A 692 -4.02 9.14 -26.70
C PRO A 692 -4.00 10.66 -26.92
N GLY A 693 -4.86 11.16 -27.80
CA GLY A 693 -4.90 12.58 -28.19
C GLY A 693 -4.91 13.57 -26.99
N PRO A 694 -5.71 13.34 -25.93
CA PRO A 694 -5.67 14.19 -24.74
C PRO A 694 -4.30 14.29 -24.04
N ALA A 695 -3.50 13.22 -24.09
CA ALA A 695 -2.16 13.20 -23.52
C ALA A 695 -1.11 13.79 -24.48
N GLU A 696 -1.27 13.59 -25.80
CA GLU A 696 -0.38 14.12 -26.84
C GLU A 696 -0.34 15.67 -26.84
N ARG A 697 -1.47 16.32 -26.52
CA ARG A 697 -1.54 17.78 -26.44
C ARG A 697 -0.75 18.40 -25.30
N LEU A 698 -0.47 17.63 -24.24
CA LEU A 698 0.32 18.09 -23.11
C LEU A 698 1.80 17.98 -23.50
N GLN A 699 2.27 18.88 -24.36
CA GLN A 699 3.66 18.93 -24.81
C GLN A 699 4.57 19.36 -23.67
N ILE A 700 5.01 18.40 -22.85
CA ILE A 700 5.95 18.63 -21.76
C ILE A 700 7.35 18.17 -22.17
N ASP A 701 8.32 19.07 -22.05
CA ASP A 701 9.72 18.68 -22.14
C ASP A 701 10.14 17.96 -20.85
N HIS A 702 10.17 16.63 -20.92
CA HIS A 702 10.57 15.79 -19.81
C HIS A 702 12.04 15.96 -19.41
N ARG A 703 12.90 16.54 -20.26
CA ARG A 703 14.32 16.79 -19.92
C ARG A 703 14.50 17.82 -18.81
N VAL A 704 13.49 18.67 -18.56
CA VAL A 704 13.49 19.63 -17.45
C VAL A 704 13.64 18.94 -16.10
N PHE A 705 13.17 17.67 -15.98
CA PHE A 705 13.31 16.86 -14.76
C PHE A 705 14.64 16.08 -14.71
N GLY A 706 15.46 16.13 -15.77
CA GLY A 706 16.75 15.47 -15.89
C GLY A 706 16.86 14.56 -17.12
N GLU A 707 18.07 14.46 -17.70
CA GLU A 707 18.31 13.62 -18.90
C GLU A 707 18.04 12.13 -18.64
N ARG A 708 18.45 11.61 -17.47
CA ARG A 708 18.17 10.22 -17.10
C ARG A 708 16.69 9.99 -16.79
N TYR A 709 15.98 10.98 -16.26
CA TYR A 709 14.53 10.89 -16.11
C TYR A 709 13.84 10.73 -17.47
N ALA A 710 14.24 11.51 -18.47
CA ALA A 710 13.67 11.42 -19.81
C ALA A 710 13.99 10.06 -20.50
N THR A 711 15.17 9.51 -20.22
CA THR A 711 15.65 8.26 -20.86
C THR A 711 15.14 7.00 -20.18
N ASP A 712 15.15 6.95 -18.84
CA ASP A 712 14.87 5.74 -18.06
C ASP A 712 13.52 5.77 -17.30
N GLY A 713 12.91 6.96 -17.19
CA GLY A 713 11.70 7.20 -16.39
C GLY A 713 11.92 7.02 -14.88
N LEU A 714 10.94 7.44 -14.07
CA LEU A 714 11.02 7.34 -12.62
C LEU A 714 11.18 5.90 -12.12
N TYR A 715 10.66 4.89 -12.83
CA TYR A 715 10.82 3.49 -12.47
C TYR A 715 12.27 3.03 -12.57
N GLY A 716 13.01 3.45 -13.60
CA GLY A 716 14.44 3.15 -13.73
C GLY A 716 15.24 3.81 -12.61
N LEU A 717 14.97 5.10 -12.35
CA LEU A 717 15.67 5.87 -11.32
C LEU A 717 15.42 5.34 -9.90
N ILE A 718 14.16 5.04 -9.55
CA ILE A 718 13.81 4.62 -8.18
C ILE A 718 14.30 3.22 -7.84
N LYS A 719 14.42 2.34 -8.85
CA LYS A 719 14.78 0.94 -8.68
C LYS A 719 16.29 0.72 -8.65
N LEU A 720 17.05 1.51 -9.40
CA LEU A 720 18.49 1.37 -9.51
C LEU A 720 19.18 2.32 -8.52
N ARG A 721 19.82 1.78 -7.49
CA ARG A 721 20.53 2.58 -6.46
C ARG A 721 21.62 3.50 -7.04
N LEU A 722 22.16 3.16 -8.21
CA LEU A 722 23.11 3.99 -8.94
C LEU A 722 22.53 5.37 -9.31
N PHE A 723 21.21 5.49 -9.42
CA PHE A 723 20.51 6.70 -9.88
C PHE A 723 19.75 7.42 -8.75
N ALA A 724 20.18 7.23 -7.49
CA ALA A 724 19.48 7.78 -6.34
C ALA A 724 19.45 9.33 -6.33
N GLU A 725 20.55 9.99 -6.69
CA GLU A 725 20.62 11.45 -6.77
C GLU A 725 19.72 11.99 -7.89
N GLU A 726 19.72 11.33 -9.04
CA GLU A 726 18.86 11.69 -10.17
C GLU A 726 17.38 11.48 -9.85
N TYR A 727 17.04 10.42 -9.10
CA TYR A 727 15.70 10.21 -8.58
C TYR A 727 15.27 11.36 -7.66
N GLU A 728 16.06 11.69 -6.64
CA GLU A 728 15.74 12.76 -5.68
C GLU A 728 15.54 14.11 -6.39
N ARG A 729 16.44 14.44 -7.34
CA ARG A 729 16.32 15.64 -8.16
C ARG A 729 15.03 15.66 -8.99
N ALA A 730 14.72 14.56 -9.68
CA ALA A 730 13.54 14.47 -10.54
C ALA A 730 12.24 14.61 -9.73
N VAL A 731 12.16 13.98 -8.55
CA VAL A 731 10.99 14.05 -7.67
C VAL A 731 10.82 15.46 -7.10
N TYR A 732 11.91 16.11 -6.70
CA TYR A 732 11.89 17.49 -6.21
C TYR A 732 11.39 18.48 -7.28
N GLU A 733 11.88 18.38 -8.52
CA GLU A 733 11.42 19.24 -9.63
C GLU A 733 9.97 18.94 -10.02
N LEU A 734 9.54 17.67 -9.96
CA LEU A 734 8.14 17.30 -10.16
C LEU A 734 7.23 17.92 -9.08
N ALA A 735 7.63 17.85 -7.81
CA ALA A 735 6.89 18.47 -6.70
C ALA A 735 6.77 19.99 -6.86
N LYS A 736 7.86 20.68 -7.22
CA LYS A 736 7.83 22.11 -7.55
C LYS A 736 6.82 22.41 -8.66
N ARG A 737 6.83 21.62 -9.74
CA ARG A 737 5.90 21.82 -10.86
C ARG A 737 4.45 21.65 -10.42
N ILE A 738 4.17 20.66 -9.57
CA ILE A 738 2.83 20.44 -8.99
C ILE A 738 2.36 21.68 -8.22
N VAL A 739 3.20 22.23 -7.33
CA VAL A 739 2.88 23.41 -6.52
C VAL A 739 2.67 24.64 -7.41
N ILE A 740 3.59 24.89 -8.36
CA ILE A 740 3.48 26.00 -9.31
C ILE A 740 2.16 25.92 -10.09
N VAL A 741 1.82 24.75 -10.63
CA VAL A 741 0.57 24.57 -11.40
C VAL A 741 -0.65 24.75 -10.50
N ALA A 742 -0.64 24.19 -9.29
CA ALA A 742 -1.75 24.31 -8.35
C ALA A 742 -2.04 25.78 -7.99
N ASP A 743 -0.99 26.56 -7.72
CA ASP A 743 -1.11 27.93 -7.24
C ASP A 743 -1.33 28.95 -8.36
N THR A 744 -0.86 28.65 -9.58
CA THR A 744 -1.04 29.55 -10.74
C THR A 744 -2.36 29.31 -11.48
N VAL A 745 -2.78 28.06 -11.65
CA VAL A 745 -4.01 27.73 -12.38
C VAL A 745 -5.26 27.96 -11.52
N GLN A 746 -5.17 27.72 -10.21
CA GLN A 746 -6.27 27.86 -9.24
C GLN A 746 -7.60 27.27 -9.75
N LEU A 747 -7.56 26.02 -10.21
CA LEU A 747 -8.73 25.38 -10.82
C LEU A 747 -9.88 25.25 -9.80
N PRO A 748 -11.07 25.84 -10.07
CA PRO A 748 -12.19 25.75 -9.14
C PRO A 748 -12.65 24.30 -8.90
N PRO A 749 -13.24 24.00 -7.72
CA PRO A 749 -13.88 22.72 -7.48
C PRO A 749 -14.98 22.43 -8.50
N GLY A 750 -15.00 21.18 -8.98
CA GLY A 750 -16.06 20.61 -9.80
C GLY A 750 -17.22 20.07 -8.98
N SER A 751 -18.21 19.51 -9.66
CA SER A 751 -19.24 18.70 -9.01
C SER A 751 -18.76 17.25 -8.99
N ALA A 752 -18.97 16.55 -7.86
CA ALA A 752 -18.67 15.12 -7.77
C ALA A 752 -19.39 14.38 -8.92
N VAL A 753 -18.63 13.55 -9.63
CA VAL A 753 -19.12 12.77 -10.76
C VAL A 753 -19.32 11.33 -10.30
N ASP A 754 -20.39 10.68 -10.76
CA ASP A 754 -20.51 9.24 -10.61
C ASP A 754 -19.43 8.56 -11.45
N TYR A 755 -18.35 8.16 -10.76
CA TYR A 755 -17.17 7.59 -11.37
C TYR A 755 -17.46 6.31 -12.18
N ARG A 756 -18.53 5.57 -11.87
CA ARG A 756 -18.86 4.33 -12.60
C ARG A 756 -19.48 4.57 -13.97
N SER A 757 -20.05 5.74 -14.21
CA SER A 757 -20.76 6.07 -15.45
C SER A 757 -19.96 6.96 -16.41
N VAL A 758 -18.80 7.49 -16.00
CA VAL A 758 -17.94 8.29 -16.89
C VAL A 758 -17.25 7.46 -17.97
N PRO A 759 -17.09 8.00 -19.20
CA PRO A 759 -16.29 7.37 -20.24
C PRO A 759 -14.78 7.44 -19.93
N SER A 760 -14.00 6.60 -20.62
CA SER A 760 -12.54 6.67 -20.61
C SER A 760 -12.01 7.73 -21.57
N ALA A 761 -11.06 8.54 -21.11
CA ALA A 761 -10.33 9.51 -21.93
C ALA A 761 -9.32 8.89 -22.91
N PHE A 762 -9.06 7.58 -22.85
CA PHE A 762 -8.10 6.89 -23.73
C PHE A 762 -8.79 6.15 -24.88
N GLY A 763 -10.13 6.11 -24.89
CA GLY A 763 -10.92 5.28 -25.79
C GLY A 763 -11.19 3.89 -25.22
N GLY A 764 -11.99 3.08 -25.93
CA GLY A 764 -12.24 1.67 -25.61
C GLY A 764 -11.49 0.73 -26.56
N PRO A 765 -11.29 -0.56 -26.19
CA PRO A 765 -10.67 -1.54 -27.07
C PRO A 765 -11.49 -1.68 -28.36
N GLY A 766 -10.85 -1.35 -29.50
CA GLY A 766 -11.49 -1.28 -30.82
C GLY A 766 -11.73 0.15 -31.29
N GLY A 767 -10.67 0.99 -31.30
CA GLY A 767 -10.68 2.37 -31.77
C GLY A 767 -11.58 2.53 -32.98
N MET A 768 -12.71 3.23 -32.79
CA MET A 768 -13.73 3.36 -33.82
C MET A 768 -13.19 4.30 -34.92
N PRO A 769 -13.01 3.84 -36.16
CA PRO A 769 -12.51 4.69 -37.23
C PRO A 769 -13.56 5.76 -37.59
N GLY A 770 -13.13 7.02 -37.65
CA GLY A 770 -13.89 8.15 -38.20
C GLY A 770 -14.07 9.33 -37.25
N ASN A 771 -13.80 10.53 -37.76
CA ASN A 771 -14.05 11.79 -37.07
C ASN A 771 -15.57 12.00 -36.87
N LEU A 772 -15.95 12.52 -35.71
CA LEU A 772 -17.34 12.91 -35.46
C LEU A 772 -17.61 14.21 -36.21
N ARG A 773 -18.66 14.26 -37.02
CA ARG A 773 -19.07 15.51 -37.67
C ARG A 773 -19.98 16.30 -36.74
N LEU A 774 -19.77 17.61 -36.67
CA LEU A 774 -20.58 18.54 -35.89
C LEU A 774 -21.10 19.66 -36.79
N ALA A 775 -22.42 19.84 -36.81
CA ALA A 775 -23.07 20.95 -37.52
C ALA A 775 -23.89 21.81 -36.55
N VAL A 776 -24.03 23.10 -36.87
CA VAL A 776 -24.80 24.04 -36.06
C VAL A 776 -25.92 24.66 -36.87
N ALA A 777 -27.16 24.37 -36.47
CA ALA A 777 -28.37 24.95 -37.01
C ALA A 777 -28.85 26.07 -36.07
N ALA A 778 -28.22 27.25 -36.22
CA ALA A 778 -28.55 28.46 -35.49
C ALA A 778 -28.55 29.67 -36.43
N PRO A 779 -29.37 30.71 -36.18
CA PRO A 779 -29.27 31.98 -36.86
C PRO A 779 -27.88 32.62 -36.70
N THR A 780 -27.47 33.43 -37.67
CA THR A 780 -26.35 34.39 -37.48
C THR A 780 -26.89 35.70 -36.92
N ALA A 781 -26.00 36.60 -36.47
CA ALA A 781 -26.42 37.91 -35.94
C ALA A 781 -27.21 38.77 -36.95
N VAL A 782 -27.16 38.46 -38.25
CA VAL A 782 -27.89 39.18 -39.31
C VAL A 782 -29.15 38.45 -39.81
N GLU A 783 -29.34 37.18 -39.44
CA GLU A 783 -30.45 36.32 -39.87
C GLU A 783 -31.51 36.13 -38.76
N LEU A 784 -31.54 37.00 -37.75
CA LEU A 784 -32.36 36.82 -36.57
C LEU A 784 -33.86 37.05 -36.83
N PRO A 785 -34.76 36.25 -36.23
CA PRO A 785 -36.19 36.56 -36.21
C PRO A 785 -36.48 37.92 -35.58
N GLU A 786 -37.57 38.55 -36.00
CA GLU A 786 -38.00 39.85 -35.46
C GLU A 786 -38.12 39.80 -33.93
N GLY A 787 -37.54 40.80 -33.26
CA GLY A 787 -37.53 40.90 -31.80
C GLY A 787 -36.46 40.06 -31.07
N ARG A 788 -35.69 39.20 -31.75
CA ARG A 788 -34.63 38.39 -31.10
C ARG A 788 -33.34 39.21 -30.88
N SER A 789 -32.78 39.15 -29.67
CA SER A 789 -31.52 39.81 -29.33
C SER A 789 -30.30 39.15 -30.01
N PRO A 790 -29.35 39.93 -30.58
CA PRO A 790 -28.13 39.41 -31.18
C PRO A 790 -27.08 38.94 -30.15
N PHE A 791 -27.29 39.18 -28.85
CA PHE A 791 -26.32 38.92 -27.77
C PHE A 791 -25.75 37.49 -27.74
N TYR A 792 -26.52 36.48 -28.18
CA TYR A 792 -26.14 35.06 -28.16
C TYR A 792 -25.52 34.57 -29.48
N TYR A 793 -25.45 35.43 -30.51
CA TYR A 793 -25.11 35.07 -31.88
C TYR A 793 -23.86 35.78 -32.36
N GLY A 794 -23.16 35.19 -33.33
CA GLY A 794 -21.99 35.79 -33.97
C GLY A 794 -22.15 35.91 -35.48
N ALA A 795 -21.05 36.29 -36.14
CA ALA A 795 -21.00 36.42 -37.60
C ALA A 795 -21.19 35.08 -38.33
N THR A 796 -20.82 33.97 -37.69
CA THR A 796 -20.98 32.61 -38.22
C THR A 796 -21.95 31.80 -37.35
N ARG A 797 -22.59 30.79 -37.93
CA ARG A 797 -23.51 29.89 -37.19
C ARG A 797 -22.79 29.17 -36.04
N GLY A 798 -21.52 28.80 -36.25
CA GLY A 798 -20.67 28.16 -35.24
C GLY A 798 -20.36 29.05 -34.03
N ALA A 799 -20.47 30.38 -34.15
CA ALA A 799 -20.24 31.32 -33.05
C ALA A 799 -21.43 31.45 -32.08
N TRP A 800 -22.54 30.73 -32.34
CA TRP A 800 -23.70 30.69 -31.47
C TRP A 800 -23.34 30.19 -30.06
N ASN A 801 -23.78 30.93 -29.04
CA ASN A 801 -23.56 30.62 -27.64
C ASN A 801 -24.83 30.89 -26.82
N PRO A 802 -25.69 29.88 -26.61
CA PRO A 802 -26.92 30.03 -25.84
C PRO A 802 -26.66 30.26 -24.34
N PHE A 803 -25.47 29.94 -23.83
CA PHE A 803 -25.14 30.04 -22.40
C PHE A 803 -24.42 31.34 -22.02
N ARG A 804 -24.40 32.37 -22.87
CA ARG A 804 -23.89 33.70 -22.47
C ARG A 804 -24.77 34.31 -21.36
N PRO A 805 -24.21 35.09 -20.41
CA PRO A 805 -22.78 35.40 -20.22
C PRO A 805 -22.01 34.33 -19.42
N VAL A 806 -22.66 33.25 -18.97
CA VAL A 806 -22.04 32.19 -18.15
C VAL A 806 -20.91 31.47 -18.90
N SER A 807 -21.10 31.25 -20.21
CA SER A 807 -20.04 30.78 -21.12
C SER A 807 -19.53 31.94 -21.98
N GLN A 808 -18.21 32.07 -22.09
CA GLN A 808 -17.54 32.91 -23.08
C GLN A 808 -17.29 32.20 -24.41
N ARG A 809 -17.37 30.86 -24.43
CA ARG A 809 -17.12 30.02 -25.61
C ARG A 809 -18.40 29.59 -26.32
N ALA A 810 -18.34 29.47 -27.64
CA ALA A 810 -19.45 28.96 -28.45
C ALA A 810 -19.79 27.52 -28.05
N VAL A 811 -21.07 27.14 -28.23
CA VAL A 811 -21.53 25.81 -27.82
C VAL A 811 -20.88 24.70 -28.67
N ALA A 812 -20.58 24.98 -29.94
CA ALA A 812 -19.86 24.07 -30.81
C ALA A 812 -18.45 23.77 -30.30
N ASP A 813 -17.69 24.80 -29.92
CA ASP A 813 -16.34 24.67 -29.37
C ASP A 813 -16.32 23.91 -28.04
N LEU A 814 -17.35 24.13 -27.22
CA LEU A 814 -17.54 23.42 -25.95
C LEU A 814 -17.82 21.93 -26.19
N VAL A 815 -18.73 21.59 -27.11
CA VAL A 815 -19.02 20.20 -27.51
C VAL A 815 -17.77 19.54 -28.08
N ALA A 816 -17.04 20.20 -28.98
CA ALA A 816 -15.79 19.70 -29.53
C ALA A 816 -14.75 19.42 -28.42
N SER A 817 -14.66 20.29 -27.41
CA SER A 817 -13.77 20.08 -26.26
C SER A 817 -14.18 18.87 -25.41
N ILE A 818 -15.49 18.69 -25.14
CA ILE A 818 -16.00 17.53 -24.37
C ILE A 818 -15.74 16.22 -25.12
N VAL A 819 -15.99 16.20 -26.43
CA VAL A 819 -15.75 15.02 -27.28
C VAL A 819 -14.26 14.70 -27.35
N PHE A 820 -13.42 15.73 -27.47
CA PHE A 820 -11.98 15.56 -27.53
C PHE A 820 -11.41 14.89 -26.29
N VAL A 821 -11.86 15.26 -25.09
CA VAL A 821 -11.42 14.63 -23.84
C VAL A 821 -11.72 13.12 -23.81
N SER A 822 -12.63 12.63 -24.66
CA SER A 822 -12.92 11.20 -24.85
C SER A 822 -12.07 10.53 -25.94
N ASN A 823 -10.94 11.14 -26.33
CA ASN A 823 -10.03 10.72 -27.41
C ASN A 823 -10.71 10.60 -28.79
N ARG A 824 -11.52 11.60 -29.16
CA ARG A 824 -12.21 11.64 -30.46
C ARG A 824 -12.03 12.99 -31.13
N GLN A 825 -11.83 12.98 -32.45
CA GLN A 825 -11.76 14.20 -33.25
C GLN A 825 -13.16 14.64 -33.70
N VAL A 826 -13.32 15.96 -33.84
CA VAL A 826 -14.56 16.57 -34.29
C VAL A 826 -14.28 17.47 -35.48
N ASP A 827 -14.94 17.18 -36.60
CA ASP A 827 -14.90 18.01 -37.79
C ASP A 827 -16.16 18.87 -37.83
N THR A 828 -15.99 20.19 -37.75
CA THR A 828 -17.13 21.11 -37.87
C THR A 828 -17.47 21.29 -39.34
N VAL A 829 -18.71 20.99 -39.71
CA VAL A 829 -19.20 21.10 -41.09
C VAL A 829 -20.29 22.16 -41.21
N PRO A 830 -20.30 22.96 -42.30
CA PRO A 830 -21.41 23.87 -42.58
C PRO A 830 -22.75 23.12 -42.65
N PHE A 831 -23.80 23.70 -42.09
CA PHE A 831 -25.10 23.02 -41.96
C PHE A 831 -25.82 22.81 -43.31
N ASP A 832 -25.57 23.68 -44.26
CA ASP A 832 -26.02 23.56 -45.65
C ASP A 832 -25.35 22.40 -46.39
N GLU A 833 -24.05 22.17 -46.17
CA GLU A 833 -23.32 21.04 -46.77
C GLU A 833 -23.79 19.67 -46.25
N VAL A 834 -24.32 19.61 -45.02
CA VAL A 834 -24.93 18.39 -44.47
C VAL A 834 -26.11 17.92 -45.33
N LEU A 835 -26.85 18.86 -45.91
CA LEU A 835 -28.03 18.59 -46.74
C LEU A 835 -27.68 18.34 -48.21
N ALA A 836 -26.50 18.78 -48.64
CA ALA A 836 -25.98 18.62 -49.99
C ALA A 836 -25.25 17.27 -50.22
N GLY A 837 -25.35 16.33 -49.28
CA GLY A 837 -24.77 14.98 -49.41
C GLY A 837 -25.34 14.20 -50.61
N PRO A 838 -24.61 13.21 -51.14
CA PRO A 838 -25.03 12.50 -52.36
C PRO A 838 -26.31 11.68 -52.12
N GLU A 839 -26.96 11.28 -53.22
CA GLU A 839 -28.20 10.51 -53.33
C GLU A 839 -28.37 9.39 -52.27
N GLU A 840 -29.62 8.98 -51.99
CA GLU A 840 -30.02 8.09 -50.88
C GLU A 840 -29.20 6.78 -50.71
N ASP A 841 -28.44 6.36 -51.73
CA ASP A 841 -27.59 5.15 -51.75
C ASP A 841 -26.07 5.39 -51.51
N ALA A 842 -25.62 6.62 -51.25
CA ALA A 842 -24.21 6.89 -51.01
C ALA A 842 -23.77 6.48 -49.58
N PRO A 843 -22.56 5.91 -49.41
CA PRO A 843 -22.06 5.48 -48.10
C PRO A 843 -22.02 6.66 -47.14
N SER A 844 -22.44 6.42 -45.90
CA SER A 844 -22.47 7.45 -44.86
C SER A 844 -21.08 8.09 -44.69
N GLN A 845 -21.03 9.42 -44.81
CA GLN A 845 -19.83 10.25 -44.58
C GLN A 845 -19.40 10.32 -43.09
N GLY A 846 -19.95 9.47 -42.22
CA GLY A 846 -19.60 9.38 -40.81
C GLY A 846 -20.71 9.85 -39.84
N PRO A 847 -20.53 9.56 -38.54
CA PRO A 847 -21.47 9.95 -37.49
C PRO A 847 -21.62 11.48 -37.36
N LEU A 848 -22.86 11.98 -37.25
CA LEU A 848 -23.16 13.41 -37.21
C LEU A 848 -23.98 13.81 -35.96
N ILE A 849 -23.53 14.87 -35.29
CA ILE A 849 -24.32 15.59 -34.28
C ILE A 849 -24.71 16.96 -34.85
N VAL A 850 -25.99 17.33 -34.72
CA VAL A 850 -26.49 18.66 -35.07
C VAL A 850 -26.91 19.40 -33.80
N LEU A 851 -26.29 20.54 -33.53
CA LEU A 851 -26.70 21.47 -32.48
C LEU A 851 -27.79 22.38 -33.03
N VAL A 852 -28.98 22.36 -32.45
CA VAL A 852 -30.14 23.12 -32.94
C VAL A 852 -30.50 24.21 -31.95
N ASP A 853 -30.52 25.46 -32.43
CA ASP A 853 -31.14 26.56 -31.72
C ASP A 853 -32.68 26.48 -31.90
N PRO A 854 -33.47 26.47 -30.82
CA PRO A 854 -34.92 26.56 -30.90
C PRO A 854 -35.41 27.71 -31.80
N TRP A 855 -34.75 28.86 -31.81
CA TRP A 855 -35.15 30.01 -32.63
C TRP A 855 -34.94 29.80 -34.14
N ALA A 856 -34.18 28.79 -34.55
CA ALA A 856 -33.96 28.46 -35.96
C ALA A 856 -35.27 28.10 -36.69
N VAL A 857 -36.30 27.62 -35.97
CA VAL A 857 -37.60 27.26 -36.56
C VAL A 857 -38.40 28.48 -37.05
N ARG A 858 -38.06 29.68 -36.56
CA ARG A 858 -38.69 30.95 -36.96
C ARG A 858 -37.96 31.65 -38.11
N VAL A 859 -36.79 31.14 -38.52
CA VAL A 859 -36.08 31.61 -39.71
C VAL A 859 -36.48 30.73 -40.90
N PRO A 860 -37.15 31.24 -41.94
CA PRO A 860 -37.72 30.42 -43.02
C PRO A 860 -36.71 29.46 -43.69
N GLN A 861 -35.50 29.95 -43.97
CA GLN A 861 -34.45 29.17 -44.61
C GLN A 861 -33.96 28.01 -43.72
N LEU A 862 -33.66 28.29 -42.44
CA LEU A 862 -33.22 27.26 -41.47
C LEU A 862 -34.35 26.26 -41.16
N ARG A 863 -35.60 26.73 -41.08
CA ARG A 863 -36.77 25.84 -40.92
C ARG A 863 -36.88 24.86 -42.08
N ALA A 864 -36.74 25.33 -43.33
CA ALA A 864 -36.76 24.47 -44.50
C ALA A 864 -35.62 23.44 -44.49
N GLN A 865 -34.41 23.86 -44.09
CA GLN A 865 -33.24 22.99 -43.93
C GLN A 865 -33.44 21.93 -42.83
N LEU A 866 -34.00 22.29 -41.68
CA LEU A 866 -34.34 21.35 -40.61
C LEU A 866 -35.42 20.34 -41.03
N MET A 867 -36.43 20.79 -41.78
CA MET A 867 -37.43 19.88 -42.37
C MET A 867 -36.80 18.91 -43.37
N ALA A 868 -35.83 19.37 -44.17
CA ALA A 868 -35.08 18.52 -45.09
C ALA A 868 -34.27 17.47 -44.31
N LEU A 869 -33.55 17.88 -43.26
CA LEU A 869 -32.81 16.96 -42.38
C LEU A 869 -33.73 15.90 -41.75
N ASN A 870 -34.92 16.28 -41.30
CA ASN A 870 -35.88 15.36 -40.69
C ASN A 870 -36.46 14.34 -41.68
N ARG A 871 -36.42 14.62 -42.99
CA ARG A 871 -36.79 13.67 -44.04
C ARG A 871 -35.69 12.65 -44.34
N LEU A 872 -34.41 12.99 -44.11
CA LEU A 872 -33.29 12.08 -44.33
C LEU A 872 -33.39 10.86 -43.40
N HIS A 873 -33.40 9.65 -43.99
CA HIS A 873 -33.44 8.38 -43.26
C HIS A 873 -32.06 7.98 -42.74
N ARG A 874 -31.44 8.87 -41.95
CA ARG A 874 -30.08 8.71 -41.42
C ARG A 874 -30.09 8.44 -39.91
N PRO A 875 -29.91 7.19 -39.47
CA PRO A 875 -29.93 6.80 -38.04
C PRO A 875 -28.65 7.21 -37.30
N ASP A 876 -27.59 7.50 -38.04
CA ASP A 876 -26.29 8.04 -37.64
C ASP A 876 -26.28 9.57 -37.43
N VAL A 877 -27.46 10.20 -37.41
CA VAL A 877 -27.65 11.62 -37.09
C VAL A 877 -28.40 11.74 -35.77
N LYS A 878 -27.86 12.49 -34.82
CA LYS A 878 -28.55 12.88 -33.58
C LYS A 878 -28.57 14.39 -33.40
N VAL A 879 -29.62 14.88 -32.75
CA VAL A 879 -29.82 16.31 -32.49
C VAL A 879 -29.62 16.58 -31.00
N VAL A 880 -28.90 17.66 -30.68
CA VAL A 880 -28.79 18.20 -29.33
C VAL A 880 -29.37 19.60 -29.33
N ILE A 881 -30.23 19.90 -28.36
CA ILE A 881 -30.95 21.18 -28.27
C ILE A 881 -30.58 21.85 -26.95
N PRO A 882 -29.50 22.67 -26.94
CA PRO A 882 -29.17 23.52 -25.81
C PRO A 882 -30.29 24.52 -25.56
N TRP A 883 -30.76 24.61 -24.31
CA TRP A 883 -31.77 25.57 -23.90
C TRP A 883 -31.27 26.36 -22.70
N ASN A 884 -31.30 27.69 -22.74
CA ASN A 884 -30.91 28.48 -21.58
C ASN A 884 -32.14 29.03 -20.86
N PRO A 885 -32.47 28.54 -19.65
CA PRO A 885 -33.61 29.04 -18.89
C PRO A 885 -33.39 30.48 -18.38
N THR A 886 -32.16 30.99 -18.38
CA THR A 886 -31.86 32.37 -17.96
C THR A 886 -32.00 33.39 -19.07
N ASP A 887 -32.33 32.98 -20.30
CA ASP A 887 -32.63 33.88 -21.41
C ASP A 887 -34.13 34.24 -21.39
N PRO A 888 -34.52 35.47 -21.02
CA PRO A 888 -35.92 35.83 -20.83
C PRO A 888 -36.75 35.62 -22.10
N GLN A 889 -36.21 35.95 -23.27
CA GLN A 889 -36.92 35.78 -24.54
C GLN A 889 -37.20 34.31 -24.84
N SER A 890 -36.25 33.42 -24.55
CA SER A 890 -36.43 31.98 -24.73
C SER A 890 -37.33 31.37 -23.64
N ALA A 891 -37.32 31.92 -22.42
CA ALA A 891 -38.24 31.49 -21.36
C ALA A 891 -39.70 31.83 -21.72
N ASP A 892 -39.94 33.06 -22.19
CA ASP A 892 -41.27 33.54 -22.57
C ASP A 892 -41.82 32.81 -23.80
N ALA A 893 -40.99 32.63 -24.83
CA ALA A 893 -41.39 31.94 -26.07
C ALA A 893 -41.28 30.40 -25.99
N GLY A 894 -40.94 29.84 -24.83
CA GLY A 894 -40.48 28.46 -24.74
C GLY A 894 -41.51 27.39 -25.08
N HIS A 895 -42.79 27.62 -24.75
CA HIS A 895 -43.88 26.72 -25.12
C HIS A 895 -44.07 26.67 -26.64
N ASP A 896 -44.22 27.85 -27.26
CA ASP A 896 -44.46 27.99 -28.70
C ASP A 896 -43.30 27.43 -29.53
N LEU A 897 -42.05 27.77 -29.15
CA LEU A 897 -40.85 27.26 -29.81
C LEU A 897 -40.74 25.73 -29.70
N SER A 898 -41.08 25.16 -28.54
CA SER A 898 -41.09 23.70 -28.37
C SER A 898 -42.12 23.02 -29.26
N GLU A 899 -43.30 23.61 -29.41
CA GLU A 899 -44.36 23.09 -30.27
C GLU A 899 -44.00 23.22 -31.76
N GLU A 900 -43.46 24.37 -32.18
CA GLU A 900 -42.97 24.61 -33.54
C GLU A 900 -41.82 23.66 -33.91
N LEU A 901 -40.91 23.39 -32.98
CA LEU A 901 -39.83 22.44 -33.14
C LEU A 901 -40.36 21.00 -33.25
N ALA A 902 -41.33 20.62 -32.41
CA ALA A 902 -41.99 19.32 -32.49
C ALA A 902 -42.70 19.11 -33.84
N ARG A 903 -43.28 20.17 -34.41
CA ARG A 903 -43.88 20.16 -35.75
C ARG A 903 -42.83 20.10 -36.88
N THR A 904 -41.67 20.72 -36.69
CA THR A 904 -40.63 20.85 -37.73
C THR A 904 -39.73 19.61 -37.83
N ILE A 905 -39.34 19.02 -36.70
CA ILE A 905 -38.42 17.87 -36.63
C ILE A 905 -38.94 16.69 -35.78
N PRO A 906 -40.19 16.23 -35.98
CA PRO A 906 -40.82 15.22 -35.11
C PRO A 906 -40.02 13.91 -35.02
N ARG A 907 -39.46 13.43 -36.14
CA ARG A 907 -38.76 12.14 -36.20
C ARG A 907 -37.41 12.20 -35.49
N LEU A 908 -36.68 13.31 -35.64
CA LEU A 908 -35.39 13.50 -34.97
C LEU A 908 -35.56 13.57 -33.44
N LEU A 909 -36.67 14.17 -32.97
CA LEU A 909 -36.98 14.21 -31.54
C LEU A 909 -37.36 12.84 -30.98
N HIS A 910 -38.18 12.05 -31.68
CA HIS A 910 -38.53 10.68 -31.25
C HIS A 910 -37.30 9.75 -31.25
N ARG A 911 -36.35 9.92 -32.18
CA ARG A 911 -35.10 9.12 -32.23
C ARG A 911 -34.15 9.40 -31.07
N ASN A 912 -34.32 10.49 -30.34
CA ASN A 912 -33.57 10.78 -29.14
C ASN A 912 -34.14 10.07 -27.90
N GLU A 913 -35.34 9.46 -27.98
CA GLU A 913 -36.01 8.75 -26.87
C GLU A 913 -35.61 7.26 -26.82
N SER A 914 -34.35 6.97 -26.49
CA SER A 914 -33.91 5.65 -26.02
C SER A 914 -34.28 5.47 -24.53
N PRO A 915 -34.38 4.26 -23.95
CA PRO A 915 -34.73 4.06 -22.52
C PRO A 915 -33.74 4.67 -21.51
N LEU A 916 -32.54 5.05 -21.97
CA LEU A 916 -31.53 5.79 -21.21
C LEU A 916 -31.59 7.31 -21.42
N SER A 917 -32.46 7.78 -22.31
CA SER A 917 -32.53 9.14 -22.85
C SER A 917 -33.82 9.87 -22.48
N THR A 918 -34.51 9.44 -21.42
CA THR A 918 -35.74 10.02 -20.83
C THR A 918 -35.59 11.47 -20.31
N MET A 919 -34.55 12.16 -20.77
CA MET A 919 -34.21 13.55 -20.50
C MET A 919 -34.60 14.48 -21.68
N SER A 920 -35.24 13.97 -22.74
CA SER A 920 -35.51 14.74 -23.95
C SER A 920 -36.85 15.48 -23.90
N ARG A 921 -36.78 16.68 -23.33
CA ARG A 921 -37.57 17.89 -23.66
C ARG A 921 -36.97 19.10 -22.92
N SER A 922 -36.23 18.85 -21.82
CA SER A 922 -35.82 19.88 -20.86
C SER A 922 -34.43 19.69 -20.24
N SER A 923 -33.51 18.90 -20.81
CA SER A 923 -32.31 18.47 -20.05
C SER A 923 -31.03 19.27 -20.22
N VAL A 924 -30.79 19.88 -21.38
CA VAL A 924 -29.55 20.65 -21.61
C VAL A 924 -29.76 22.11 -21.20
N LEU A 925 -30.02 22.32 -19.91
CA LEU A 925 -30.30 23.63 -19.32
C LEU A 925 -29.06 24.41 -18.88
N SER A 926 -27.89 23.77 -18.95
CA SER A 926 -26.63 24.36 -18.51
C SER A 926 -25.44 23.71 -19.21
N ILE A 927 -24.29 24.39 -19.14
CA ILE A 927 -22.98 23.88 -19.57
C ILE A 927 -22.66 22.53 -18.89
N LYS A 928 -23.00 22.35 -17.61
CA LYS A 928 -22.80 21.08 -16.88
C LYS A 928 -23.71 19.97 -17.40
N ALA A 929 -24.97 20.30 -17.70
CA ALA A 929 -25.89 19.33 -18.27
C ALA A 929 -25.47 18.90 -19.69
N LEU A 930 -24.95 19.84 -20.50
CA LEU A 930 -24.38 19.54 -21.80
C LEU A 930 -23.25 18.51 -21.72
N GLY A 931 -22.32 18.67 -20.77
CA GLY A 931 -21.24 17.70 -20.58
C GLY A 931 -21.67 16.32 -20.08
N ARG A 932 -22.87 16.19 -19.49
CA ARG A 932 -23.46 14.88 -19.17
C ARG A 932 -24.14 14.23 -20.38
N VAL A 933 -24.82 15.03 -21.21
CA VAL A 933 -25.62 14.53 -22.34
C VAL A 933 -24.75 14.18 -23.55
N VAL A 934 -23.77 15.02 -23.89
CA VAL A 934 -22.93 14.86 -25.10
C VAL A 934 -22.25 13.48 -25.16
N PRO A 935 -21.59 12.95 -24.11
CA PRO A 935 -20.94 11.65 -24.18
C PRO A 935 -21.90 10.49 -24.46
N ALA A 936 -23.12 10.55 -23.91
CA ALA A 936 -24.16 9.56 -24.19
C ALA A 936 -24.64 9.64 -25.65
N VAL A 937 -24.88 10.86 -26.15
CA VAL A 937 -25.27 11.07 -27.54
C VAL A 937 -24.19 10.57 -28.50
N VAL A 938 -22.92 10.86 -28.25
CA VAL A 938 -21.80 10.38 -29.07
C VAL A 938 -21.81 8.84 -29.15
N ARG A 939 -21.96 8.16 -28.02
CA ARG A 939 -22.03 6.69 -27.98
C ARG A 939 -23.18 6.15 -28.84
N ASP A 940 -24.35 6.77 -28.73
CA ASP A 940 -25.54 6.37 -29.49
C ASP A 940 -25.39 6.60 -30.99
N VAL A 941 -24.82 7.75 -31.39
CA VAL A 941 -24.55 8.09 -32.80
C VAL A 941 -23.60 7.06 -33.42
N TYR A 942 -22.47 6.76 -32.76
CA TYR A 942 -21.51 5.78 -33.26
C TYR A 942 -22.10 4.36 -33.31
N SER A 943 -22.89 3.96 -32.31
CA SER A 943 -23.59 2.67 -32.31
C SER A 943 -24.58 2.57 -33.48
N ALA A 944 -25.29 3.65 -33.80
CA ALA A 944 -26.19 3.69 -34.95
C ALA A 944 -25.42 3.65 -36.27
N TYR A 945 -24.32 4.40 -36.40
CA TYR A 945 -23.45 4.39 -37.57
C TYR A 945 -22.90 2.99 -37.86
N HIS A 946 -22.34 2.29 -36.87
CA HIS A 946 -21.78 0.95 -37.06
C HIS A 946 -22.82 -0.10 -37.45
N ARG A 947 -24.02 -0.07 -36.84
CA ARG A 947 -25.10 -0.99 -37.19
C ARG A 947 -25.52 -0.89 -38.66
N HIS A 948 -25.42 0.30 -39.25
CA HIS A 948 -25.80 0.53 -40.64
C HIS A 948 -24.61 0.39 -41.60
N ALA A 949 -23.39 0.73 -41.16
CA ALA A 949 -22.17 0.55 -41.94
C ALA A 949 -21.74 -0.92 -42.12
N GLN A 950 -22.16 -1.84 -41.24
CA GLN A 950 -21.90 -3.29 -41.38
C GLN A 950 -22.88 -4.00 -42.34
N SER A 951 -23.84 -3.29 -42.94
CA SER A 951 -24.84 -3.86 -43.85
C SER A 951 -24.47 -3.89 -45.36
N PRO A 952 -23.18 -4.05 -45.78
CA PRO A 952 -22.89 -4.53 -47.14
C PRO A 952 -21.93 -5.74 -47.23
N LEU A 953 -21.74 -6.54 -46.17
CA LEU A 953 -20.78 -7.67 -46.18
C LEU A 953 -21.40 -9.08 -46.03
N ASP A 954 -22.65 -9.28 -46.43
CA ASP A 954 -23.27 -10.62 -46.52
C ASP A 954 -23.20 -11.27 -47.93
N ALA A 955 -22.32 -10.78 -48.82
CA ALA A 955 -22.22 -11.26 -50.21
C ALA A 955 -20.98 -12.13 -50.53
N ALA A 956 -20.20 -12.59 -49.55
CA ALA A 956 -19.06 -13.48 -49.83
C ALA A 956 -18.77 -14.47 -48.68
N ARG A 957 -19.57 -15.53 -48.58
CA ARG A 957 -19.11 -16.78 -47.95
C ARG A 957 -18.28 -17.55 -48.98
N PRO A 958 -17.01 -17.90 -48.72
CA PRO A 958 -16.30 -18.86 -49.56
C PRO A 958 -16.89 -20.24 -49.29
N ALA A 959 -17.36 -20.90 -50.35
CA ALA A 959 -17.80 -22.29 -50.29
C ALA A 959 -16.60 -23.19 -49.90
N LEU A 960 -16.79 -24.02 -48.87
CA LEU A 960 -15.92 -25.15 -48.60
C LEU A 960 -15.95 -26.08 -49.81
N ARG A 961 -14.78 -26.23 -50.45
CA ARG A 961 -14.54 -27.26 -51.47
C ARG A 961 -14.19 -28.56 -50.73
N ASP A 962 -14.99 -29.60 -50.94
CA ASP A 962 -14.67 -30.97 -50.55
C ASP A 962 -13.40 -31.46 -51.27
N PRO A 963 -12.52 -32.23 -50.60
CA PRO A 963 -11.45 -32.95 -51.25
C PRO A 963 -11.95 -34.35 -51.61
N ALA A 964 -12.59 -34.48 -52.76
CA ALA A 964 -12.77 -35.75 -53.45
C ALA A 964 -12.55 -35.51 -54.95
N ASP A 965 -11.86 -36.47 -55.59
CA ASP A 965 -11.35 -36.49 -56.96
C ASP A 965 -10.07 -35.66 -57.16
N GLY A 966 -8.88 -36.21 -57.46
CA GLY A 966 -8.52 -37.52 -57.99
C GLY A 966 -7.70 -37.33 -59.26
N SER A 967 -6.46 -37.84 -59.25
CA SER A 967 -5.49 -37.98 -60.36
C SER A 967 -4.44 -36.88 -60.52
#